data_AF-A0A3L7TWL8-F1
#
_entry.id   AF-A0A3L7TWL8-F1
#
_cell.length_a   1.000
_cell.length_b   1.000
_cell.length_c   1.000
_cell.angle_alpha   90.00
_cell.angle_beta   90.00
_cell.angle_gamma   90.00
#
_symmetry.space_group_name_H-M   'P 1'
#
loop_
_entity.id
_entity.type
_entity.pdbx_description
1 polymer ?
#
loop_
_entity_poly.entity_id
_entity_poly.type
_entity_poly.pdbx_seq_one_letter_code
_entity_poly.pdbx_strand_id
1 'polypeptide(L)'
;MLNNFPRFASQPPIASLLRSMPFGQLFSKRDWAPLNLVPLALAFLTATNISGLAQEAPQAPQTVPTDQTQWVQVPAGRFLMGSHVPAKQVLDDFREYQRDIDEIIDEHPQHAVEITKPFLMAKTEVTVGQFRAFVEATGYKTRAELDGKGGWGFDPVTKRCDQRDPRFSWKQTGYPQTDSHPVVNVTWEDCQAYCRWLSVKENRIVRLPTEAEWEYSNRANTNAYYSVGNSPSDVLAQARTLKPNPKTIRQAIQNLVIDPDTPPFPVPVGSYRPNVMGLHDMHGNVWEWTSDWYDKLYYSYSPAKDPQGPKQGSVKVRRGGGWNSFPMWARSSFRNWNDIDTRCANLGFRVVAELSPLEIKQHEKSQSVSLLFVGDIMLDNGPGNAVNNGKDPFEKCAKLLLDADVTVGNLECVLGKGGKQVNKNYIFRGASDSPKYLKKYFHALSLANNHTLDFGPDGLIECVDVLTKADIGFFGAGRDLQAARSGLMLDVKGRKIVLLGYNEFRKEDYQATENRAGNMPLNSDWVIEDIRYAKQACNADVVIPFIHWGLEMNPLPTDEQRTQAKRWIDAGATAVIGGHPHVTQTIDSYRGRPIVYSLGNFVFDYYPVDPAIWYGWAIRLTIPPAGETQQTRSTDHLSIDWETITVAMDPQGLPYPVDPNE
;
A
#
# COMPACT_ATOMS: atom_id res chain seq x y z
N MET A 1 33.67 -42.32 13.03
CA MET A 1 32.91 -43.58 13.24
C MET A 1 31.90 -43.64 12.08
N LEU A 2 31.94 -44.58 11.14
CA LEU A 2 31.82 -46.06 11.26
C LEU A 2 30.46 -46.41 11.92
N ASN A 3 29.51 -47.15 11.31
CA ASN A 3 29.41 -47.85 10.01
C ASN A 3 28.00 -47.61 9.39
N ASN A 4 27.73 -47.66 8.07
CA ASN A 4 27.96 -48.65 7.01
C ASN A 4 26.99 -49.88 6.99
N PHE A 5 25.89 -49.74 6.22
CA PHE A 5 25.31 -50.75 5.28
C PHE A 5 24.79 -52.13 5.81
N PRO A 6 24.02 -52.95 5.03
CA PRO A 6 23.98 -53.12 3.57
C PRO A 6 22.62 -53.05 2.83
N ARG A 7 22.71 -53.05 1.49
CA ARG A 7 21.63 -53.30 0.54
C ARG A 7 21.43 -54.82 0.33
N PHE A 8 20.28 -55.21 -0.23
CA PHE A 8 20.17 -56.40 -1.08
C PHE A 8 19.55 -56.03 -2.43
N ALA A 9 19.86 -56.82 -3.47
CA ALA A 9 19.36 -56.63 -4.83
C ALA A 9 19.32 -57.97 -5.59
N SER A 10 18.27 -58.17 -6.39
CA SER A 10 18.20 -59.16 -7.48
C SER A 10 17.01 -58.81 -8.41
N GLN A 11 16.98 -59.39 -9.62
CA GLN A 11 16.07 -59.01 -10.71
C GLN A 11 15.20 -60.21 -11.20
N PRO A 12 14.18 -60.00 -12.05
CA PRO A 12 13.22 -61.04 -12.50
C PRO A 12 13.80 -61.88 -13.67
N PRO A 13 13.04 -62.78 -14.36
CA PRO A 13 12.22 -62.35 -15.53
C PRO A 13 11.00 -63.27 -15.91
N ILE A 14 10.45 -63.08 -17.13
CA ILE A 14 9.76 -64.06 -18.04
C ILE A 14 8.19 -64.04 -18.21
N ALA A 15 7.76 -63.54 -19.39
CA ALA A 15 6.75 -64.05 -20.37
C ALA A 15 5.26 -64.33 -20.00
N SER A 16 4.25 -64.28 -20.91
CA SER A 16 4.07 -63.66 -22.26
C SER A 16 2.64 -63.91 -22.86
N LEU A 17 2.25 -63.20 -23.95
CA LEU A 17 1.28 -63.60 -25.02
C LEU A 17 -0.25 -63.64 -24.63
N LEU A 18 -1.31 -63.38 -25.44
CA LEU A 18 -1.57 -63.18 -26.90
C LEU A 18 -2.93 -62.43 -27.20
N ARG A 19 -3.04 -61.69 -28.33
CA ARG A 19 -4.25 -61.43 -29.22
C ARG A 19 -5.52 -60.72 -28.61
N SER A 20 -6.49 -60.14 -29.37
CA SER A 20 -6.60 -59.57 -30.74
C SER A 20 -7.92 -58.73 -30.91
N MET A 21 -8.05 -57.88 -31.95
CA MET A 21 -9.27 -57.11 -32.35
C MET A 21 -10.18 -57.92 -33.34
N PRO A 22 -11.13 -57.40 -34.19
CA PRO A 22 -11.77 -56.05 -34.35
C PRO A 22 -13.31 -56.03 -34.74
N PHE A 23 -13.83 -54.83 -35.14
CA PHE A 23 -15.02 -54.51 -36.00
C PHE A 23 -16.48 -54.46 -35.47
N GLY A 24 -17.27 -53.50 -36.00
CA GLY A 24 -18.74 -53.30 -35.85
C GLY A 24 -19.20 -51.94 -36.45
N GLN A 25 -20.37 -51.83 -37.13
CA GLN A 25 -20.66 -50.65 -38.00
C GLN A 25 -22.13 -50.44 -38.49
N LEU A 26 -22.49 -49.16 -38.82
CA LEU A 26 -23.45 -48.66 -39.85
C LEU A 26 -24.99 -48.57 -39.63
N PHE A 27 -25.64 -47.81 -40.57
CA PHE A 27 -27.09 -47.48 -40.79
C PHE A 27 -27.69 -46.37 -39.90
N SER A 28 -28.48 -45.35 -40.31
CA SER A 28 -29.36 -45.02 -41.49
C SER A 28 -30.74 -45.69 -41.52
N LYS A 29 -31.84 -45.14 -42.10
CA LYS A 29 -32.11 -44.05 -43.10
C LYS A 29 -33.57 -43.50 -42.90
N ARG A 30 -34.08 -42.50 -43.68
CA ARG A 30 -35.53 -42.11 -43.99
C ARG A 30 -35.65 -40.63 -44.49
N ASP A 31 -36.66 -40.10 -45.21
CA ASP A 31 -37.87 -40.61 -45.93
C ASP A 31 -38.34 -39.62 -47.06
N TRP A 32 -39.45 -39.87 -47.79
CA TRP A 32 -39.97 -39.07 -48.94
C TRP A 32 -41.50 -38.72 -48.89
N ALA A 33 -41.84 -37.41 -48.95
CA ALA A 33 -43.05 -36.78 -49.55
C ALA A 33 -44.49 -37.25 -49.10
N PRO A 34 -45.64 -36.71 -49.63
CA PRO A 34 -45.90 -35.56 -50.54
C PRO A 34 -47.13 -34.63 -50.17
N LEU A 35 -47.50 -33.72 -51.10
CA LEU A 35 -48.83 -33.13 -51.42
C LEU A 35 -49.34 -31.74 -50.90
N ASN A 36 -49.96 -31.03 -51.85
CA ASN A 36 -51.08 -30.05 -51.79
C ASN A 36 -50.89 -28.55 -51.44
N LEU A 37 -51.91 -27.78 -51.86
CA LEU A 37 -52.14 -26.32 -51.89
C LEU A 37 -53.69 -26.13 -51.70
N VAL A 38 -54.40 -24.99 -51.71
CA VAL A 38 -54.23 -23.52 -51.93
C VAL A 38 -55.56 -22.85 -51.41
N PRO A 39 -55.75 -21.52 -51.18
CA PRO A 39 -54.86 -20.36 -51.27
C PRO A 39 -54.85 -19.45 -49.98
N LEU A 40 -54.44 -18.20 -50.19
CA LEU A 40 -54.51 -16.97 -49.37
C LEU A 40 -55.54 -16.85 -48.22
N ALA A 41 -55.03 -16.37 -47.07
CA ALA A 41 -55.61 -15.28 -46.27
C ALA A 41 -54.47 -14.43 -45.65
N LEU A 42 -54.69 -13.13 -45.39
CA LEU A 42 -53.63 -12.21 -44.91
C LEU A 42 -53.46 -12.24 -43.38
N ALA A 43 -52.22 -12.40 -42.91
CA ALA A 43 -51.76 -11.98 -41.58
C ALA A 43 -50.23 -11.72 -41.59
N PHE A 44 -49.77 -10.73 -40.83
CA PHE A 44 -48.33 -10.43 -40.68
C PHE A 44 -47.66 -11.41 -39.70
N LEU A 45 -46.62 -12.11 -40.16
CA LEU A 45 -45.51 -12.64 -39.32
C LEU A 45 -44.40 -13.20 -40.25
N THR A 46 -43.23 -12.57 -40.25
CA THR A 46 -42.09 -13.03 -41.06
C THR A 46 -41.36 -14.19 -40.39
N ALA A 47 -41.31 -15.35 -41.04
CA ALA A 47 -40.68 -16.55 -40.52
C ALA A 47 -39.14 -16.47 -40.47
N THR A 48 -38.56 -17.16 -39.51
CA THR A 48 -37.11 -17.36 -39.38
C THR A 48 -36.55 -18.24 -40.50
N ASN A 49 -35.43 -17.84 -41.09
CA ASN A 49 -34.51 -18.78 -41.76
C ASN A 49 -33.31 -19.02 -40.84
N ILE A 50 -33.08 -20.28 -40.45
CA ILE A 50 -31.94 -20.67 -39.62
C ILE A 50 -30.78 -21.03 -40.55
N SER A 51 -29.90 -20.05 -40.76
CA SER A 51 -28.61 -20.22 -41.44
C SER A 51 -27.49 -20.12 -40.40
N GLY A 52 -26.45 -20.96 -40.54
CA GLY A 52 -25.52 -21.28 -39.45
C GLY A 52 -24.88 -20.07 -38.76
N LEU A 53 -24.94 -20.07 -37.42
CA LEU A 53 -24.18 -19.16 -36.56
C LEU A 53 -22.69 -19.52 -36.62
N ALA A 54 -21.99 -19.02 -37.65
CA ALA A 54 -20.57 -18.75 -37.54
C ALA A 54 -20.40 -17.68 -36.45
N GLN A 55 -19.56 -17.97 -35.46
CA GLN A 55 -19.41 -17.12 -34.28
C GLN A 55 -18.49 -15.93 -34.61
N GLU A 56 -19.05 -14.86 -35.18
CA GLU A 56 -18.32 -13.62 -35.40
C GLU A 56 -17.74 -13.08 -34.09
N ALA A 57 -16.50 -12.61 -34.14
CA ALA A 57 -15.87 -11.96 -32.99
C ALA A 57 -16.61 -10.65 -32.65
N PRO A 58 -16.79 -10.31 -31.36
CA PRO A 58 -17.48 -9.08 -30.98
C PRO A 58 -16.75 -7.85 -31.56
N GLN A 59 -17.51 -6.95 -32.18
CA GLN A 59 -16.97 -5.67 -32.65
C GLN A 59 -16.44 -4.85 -31.47
N ALA A 60 -15.31 -4.17 -31.68
CA ALA A 60 -14.67 -3.35 -30.64
C ALA A 60 -15.62 -2.24 -30.13
N PRO A 61 -15.73 -2.03 -28.80
CA PRO A 61 -16.49 -0.92 -28.25
C PRO A 61 -16.02 0.45 -28.76
N GLN A 62 -16.94 1.41 -28.84
CA GLN A 62 -16.62 2.77 -29.28
C GLN A 62 -15.65 3.48 -28.32
N THR A 63 -14.84 4.38 -28.87
CA THR A 63 -13.73 5.06 -28.19
C THR A 63 -14.21 6.06 -27.14
N VAL A 64 -14.36 5.59 -25.91
CA VAL A 64 -14.35 6.41 -24.69
C VAL A 64 -12.92 6.97 -24.46
N PRO A 65 -12.74 8.19 -23.91
CA PRO A 65 -11.43 8.69 -23.50
C PRO A 65 -10.71 7.71 -22.55
N THR A 66 -9.51 7.28 -22.94
CA THR A 66 -8.73 6.22 -22.26
C THR A 66 -7.82 6.75 -21.14
N ASP A 67 -8.02 8.00 -20.68
CA ASP A 67 -7.21 8.69 -19.67
C ASP A 67 -7.95 8.97 -18.33
N GLN A 68 -9.26 8.73 -18.30
CA GLN A 68 -10.14 8.97 -17.14
C GLN A 68 -10.64 7.65 -16.54
N THR A 69 -10.89 7.65 -15.23
CA THR A 69 -11.40 6.46 -14.52
C THR A 69 -12.91 6.36 -14.67
N GLN A 70 -13.42 5.24 -15.20
CA GLN A 70 -14.85 4.93 -15.09
C GLN A 70 -15.11 4.21 -13.76
N TRP A 71 -15.93 4.81 -12.91
CA TRP A 71 -16.28 4.28 -11.58
C TRP A 71 -17.61 3.53 -11.58
N VAL A 72 -17.67 2.47 -10.78
CA VAL A 72 -18.86 1.71 -10.42
C VAL A 72 -19.03 1.81 -8.90
N GLN A 73 -20.22 2.17 -8.42
CA GLN A 73 -20.52 2.17 -6.99
C GLN A 73 -20.82 0.74 -6.51
N VAL A 74 -19.95 0.22 -5.65
CA VAL A 74 -20.14 -1.05 -4.95
C VAL A 74 -20.87 -0.78 -3.63
N PRO A 75 -22.03 -1.42 -3.37
CA PRO A 75 -22.81 -1.19 -2.16
C PRO A 75 -22.10 -1.68 -0.89
N ALA A 76 -22.45 -1.11 0.27
CA ALA A 76 -22.14 -1.75 1.56
C ALA A 76 -22.93 -3.05 1.68
N GLY A 77 -22.37 -4.06 2.36
CA GLY A 77 -23.05 -5.36 2.45
C GLY A 77 -22.25 -6.42 3.20
N ARG A 78 -22.79 -7.64 3.19
CA ARG A 78 -22.16 -8.83 3.78
C ARG A 78 -22.04 -9.93 2.74
N PHE A 79 -20.97 -10.70 2.80
CA PHE A 79 -20.78 -11.90 1.99
C PHE A 79 -20.00 -12.99 2.75
N LEU A 80 -19.89 -14.16 2.14
CA LEU A 80 -19.09 -15.26 2.63
C LEU A 80 -17.80 -15.36 1.79
N MET A 81 -16.69 -14.91 2.38
CA MET A 81 -15.36 -14.87 1.76
C MET A 81 -14.68 -16.24 1.85
N GLY A 82 -14.05 -16.68 0.77
CA GLY A 82 -13.48 -18.03 0.61
C GLY A 82 -14.43 -19.06 0.01
N SER A 83 -13.94 -20.28 -0.18
CA SER A 83 -14.70 -21.32 -0.90
C SER A 83 -15.67 -22.06 0.03
N HIS A 84 -16.97 -21.98 -0.28
CA HIS A 84 -17.99 -22.83 0.34
C HIS A 84 -17.82 -24.32 -0.06
N VAL A 85 -17.17 -24.58 -1.21
CA VAL A 85 -16.88 -25.93 -1.68
C VAL A 85 -15.60 -26.43 -0.98
N PRO A 86 -15.60 -27.62 -0.34
CA PRO A 86 -14.41 -28.18 0.28
C PRO A 86 -13.28 -28.37 -0.75
N ALA A 87 -12.04 -28.05 -0.39
CA ALA A 87 -10.89 -28.10 -1.31
C ALA A 87 -10.76 -29.43 -2.08
N LYS A 88 -11.05 -30.57 -1.44
CA LYS A 88 -11.07 -31.87 -2.14
C LYS A 88 -12.10 -31.93 -3.28
N GLN A 89 -13.32 -31.42 -3.08
CA GLN A 89 -14.33 -31.41 -4.14
C GLN A 89 -13.91 -30.49 -5.30
N VAL A 90 -13.22 -29.39 -5.02
CA VAL A 90 -12.60 -28.55 -6.05
C VAL A 90 -11.56 -29.37 -6.85
N LEU A 91 -10.71 -30.16 -6.19
CA LEU A 91 -9.78 -31.07 -6.90
C LEU A 91 -10.50 -32.16 -7.70
N ASP A 92 -11.63 -32.70 -7.24
CA ASP A 92 -12.40 -33.73 -7.96
C ASP A 92 -13.12 -33.15 -9.20
N ASP A 93 -13.63 -31.92 -9.10
CA ASP A 93 -14.20 -31.15 -10.21
C ASP A 93 -13.12 -30.83 -11.26
N PHE A 94 -11.96 -30.34 -10.83
CA PHE A 94 -10.80 -29.97 -11.66
C PHE A 94 -9.75 -31.10 -11.79
N ARG A 95 -10.15 -32.37 -11.63
CA ARG A 95 -9.22 -33.53 -11.53
C ARG A 95 -8.22 -33.72 -12.68
N GLU A 96 -8.52 -33.19 -13.86
CA GLU A 96 -7.60 -33.26 -15.02
C GLU A 96 -6.31 -32.43 -14.83
N TYR A 97 -6.37 -31.40 -13.98
CA TYR A 97 -5.26 -30.51 -13.61
C TYR A 97 -4.23 -31.19 -12.70
N GLN A 98 -4.64 -32.18 -11.90
CA GLN A 98 -3.79 -32.93 -10.95
C GLN A 98 -2.93 -32.03 -10.05
N ARG A 99 -3.58 -31.11 -9.32
CA ARG A 99 -2.94 -30.19 -8.35
C ARG A 99 -2.95 -30.79 -6.94
N ASP A 100 -2.08 -30.27 -6.08
CA ASP A 100 -2.12 -30.59 -4.66
C ASP A 100 -3.25 -29.81 -3.95
N ILE A 101 -3.74 -30.32 -2.82
CA ILE A 101 -4.71 -29.63 -1.96
C ILE A 101 -4.07 -28.41 -1.29
N ASP A 102 -2.76 -28.46 -1.01
CA ASP A 102 -2.02 -27.37 -0.38
C ASP A 102 -1.96 -26.07 -1.21
N GLU A 103 -2.32 -26.14 -2.51
CA GLU A 103 -2.41 -25.02 -3.45
C GLU A 103 -3.74 -24.24 -3.41
N ILE A 104 -4.77 -24.77 -2.73
CA ILE A 104 -6.13 -24.17 -2.70
C ILE A 104 -6.79 -24.25 -1.30
N ILE A 105 -6.12 -24.81 -0.30
CA ILE A 105 -6.61 -24.91 1.09
C ILE A 105 -6.58 -23.56 1.82
N ASP A 106 -5.87 -22.57 1.27
CA ASP A 106 -5.82 -21.18 1.74
C ASP A 106 -7.06 -20.37 1.34
N GLU A 107 -7.97 -20.95 0.55
CA GLU A 107 -9.34 -20.45 0.31
C GLU A 107 -10.29 -20.75 1.48
N HIS A 108 -9.82 -21.44 2.52
CA HIS A 108 -10.58 -21.91 3.67
C HIS A 108 -10.01 -21.38 5.01
N PRO A 109 -10.82 -21.27 6.07
CA PRO A 109 -12.27 -21.50 6.12
C PRO A 109 -13.05 -20.42 5.37
N GLN A 110 -14.25 -20.78 4.88
CA GLN A 110 -15.19 -19.75 4.45
C GLN A 110 -15.67 -18.97 5.68
N HIS A 111 -15.60 -17.64 5.64
CA HIS A 111 -15.91 -16.77 6.77
C HIS A 111 -16.80 -15.59 6.36
N ALA A 112 -17.54 -15.03 7.32
CA ALA A 112 -18.43 -13.90 7.07
C ALA A 112 -17.67 -12.56 7.12
N VAL A 113 -17.83 -11.75 6.09
CA VAL A 113 -17.23 -10.40 6.00
C VAL A 113 -18.31 -9.36 5.73
N GLU A 114 -18.25 -8.26 6.45
CA GLU A 114 -19.04 -7.05 6.28
C GLU A 114 -18.18 -5.93 5.70
N ILE A 115 -18.55 -5.46 4.51
CA ILE A 115 -18.07 -4.21 3.95
C ILE A 115 -19.00 -3.11 4.50
N THR A 116 -18.51 -2.32 5.45
CA THR A 116 -19.36 -1.43 6.28
C THR A 116 -19.79 -0.15 5.56
N LYS A 117 -19.04 0.27 4.53
CA LYS A 117 -19.28 1.49 3.74
C LYS A 117 -19.35 1.16 2.24
N PRO A 118 -20.22 1.80 1.45
CA PRO A 118 -20.17 1.67 0.01
C PRO A 118 -18.98 2.46 -0.54
N PHE A 119 -18.41 1.98 -1.64
CA PHE A 119 -17.19 2.54 -2.24
C PHE A 119 -17.31 2.57 -3.77
N LEU A 120 -16.40 3.27 -4.43
CA LEU A 120 -16.25 3.24 -5.89
C LEU A 120 -15.17 2.24 -6.27
N MET A 121 -15.40 1.38 -7.26
CA MET A 121 -14.37 0.54 -7.88
C MET A 121 -14.23 0.92 -9.35
N ALA A 122 -13.00 0.90 -9.87
CA ALA A 122 -12.74 1.07 -11.29
C ALA A 122 -13.44 -0.06 -12.06
N LYS A 123 -14.24 0.34 -13.06
CA LYS A 123 -15.06 -0.53 -13.90
C LYS A 123 -14.26 -1.63 -14.60
N THR A 124 -12.98 -1.35 -14.84
CA THR A 124 -11.97 -2.18 -15.48
C THR A 124 -10.67 -2.13 -14.68
N GLU A 125 -9.69 -2.92 -15.09
CA GLU A 125 -8.29 -2.70 -14.78
C GLU A 125 -7.83 -1.30 -15.24
N VAL A 126 -6.74 -0.81 -14.65
CA VAL A 126 -6.07 0.42 -15.10
C VAL A 126 -5.46 0.20 -16.48
N THR A 127 -5.73 1.10 -17.41
CA THR A 127 -5.31 0.96 -18.81
C THR A 127 -3.89 1.49 -19.06
N VAL A 128 -3.28 1.07 -20.17
CA VAL A 128 -2.01 1.65 -20.65
C VAL A 128 -2.14 3.16 -20.91
N GLY A 129 -3.30 3.64 -21.37
CA GLY A 129 -3.57 5.08 -21.56
C GLY A 129 -3.62 5.85 -20.23
N GLN A 130 -4.36 5.35 -19.25
CA GLN A 130 -4.44 5.91 -17.89
C GLN A 130 -3.06 5.94 -17.22
N PHE A 131 -2.31 4.84 -17.28
CA PHE A 131 -0.98 4.75 -16.68
C PHE A 131 0.06 5.64 -17.40
N ARG A 132 -0.06 5.82 -18.73
CA ARG A 132 0.76 6.80 -19.44
C ARG A 132 0.47 8.22 -18.99
N ALA A 133 -0.80 8.60 -18.81
CA ALA A 133 -1.15 9.93 -18.32
C ALA A 133 -0.58 10.21 -16.90
N PHE A 134 -0.47 9.18 -16.06
CA PHE A 134 0.28 9.26 -14.78
C PHE A 134 1.77 9.54 -15.02
N VAL A 135 2.44 8.73 -15.84
CA VAL A 135 3.89 8.86 -16.11
C VAL A 135 4.23 10.19 -16.77
N GLU A 136 3.42 10.66 -17.72
CA GLU A 136 3.61 11.96 -18.40
C GLU A 136 3.37 13.16 -17.46
N ALA A 137 2.38 13.08 -16.57
CA ALA A 137 2.09 14.16 -15.62
C ALA A 137 3.07 14.26 -14.44
N THR A 138 3.91 13.23 -14.22
CA THR A 138 4.79 13.13 -13.03
C THR A 138 6.26 12.92 -13.35
N GLY A 139 6.61 12.49 -14.56
CA GLY A 139 7.96 12.02 -14.90
C GLY A 139 8.32 10.65 -14.30
N TYR A 140 7.34 9.90 -13.76
CA TYR A 140 7.57 8.64 -13.07
C TYR A 140 8.23 7.58 -13.97
N LYS A 141 9.11 6.79 -13.38
CA LYS A 141 9.75 5.61 -13.99
C LYS A 141 9.41 4.41 -13.13
N THR A 142 8.93 3.33 -13.73
CA THR A 142 8.56 2.15 -12.94
C THR A 142 9.79 1.44 -12.38
N ARG A 143 9.61 0.61 -11.35
CA ARG A 143 10.68 -0.24 -10.79
C ARG A 143 11.39 -1.09 -11.85
N ALA A 144 10.67 -1.53 -12.88
CA ALA A 144 11.22 -2.24 -14.05
C ALA A 144 12.17 -1.39 -14.90
N GLU A 145 11.92 -0.08 -15.00
CA GLU A 145 12.76 0.89 -15.73
C GLU A 145 13.92 1.41 -14.88
N LEU A 146 13.73 1.52 -13.55
CA LEU A 146 14.71 2.08 -12.62
C LEU A 146 15.86 1.13 -12.28
N ASP A 147 15.58 -0.15 -12.03
CA ASP A 147 16.59 -1.08 -11.51
C ASP A 147 17.47 -1.73 -12.60
N GLY A 148 17.20 -1.41 -13.87
CA GLY A 148 17.91 -1.91 -15.04
C GLY A 148 17.67 -3.38 -15.38
N LYS A 149 16.82 -4.10 -14.63
CA LYS A 149 16.58 -5.55 -14.80
C LYS A 149 15.31 -5.85 -15.60
N GLY A 150 14.46 -4.85 -15.87
CA GLY A 150 13.23 -4.99 -16.65
C GLY A 150 12.14 -5.81 -15.97
N GLY A 151 11.17 -6.24 -16.78
CA GLY A 151 10.07 -7.14 -16.43
C GLY A 151 10.11 -8.46 -17.19
N TRP A 152 9.07 -9.26 -17.07
CA TRP A 152 8.88 -10.45 -17.93
C TRP A 152 8.14 -10.02 -19.21
N GLY A 153 8.23 -10.81 -20.27
CA GLY A 153 7.58 -10.48 -21.54
C GLY A 153 7.63 -11.63 -22.53
N PHE A 154 6.87 -11.53 -23.61
CA PHE A 154 6.84 -12.54 -24.66
C PHE A 154 8.08 -12.42 -25.56
N ASP A 155 8.82 -13.52 -25.71
CA ASP A 155 9.86 -13.63 -26.73
C ASP A 155 9.33 -14.41 -27.95
N PRO A 156 9.32 -13.82 -29.16
CA PRO A 156 8.81 -14.48 -30.36
C PRO A 156 9.70 -15.63 -30.88
N VAL A 157 10.95 -15.72 -30.42
CA VAL A 157 11.91 -16.79 -30.75
C VAL A 157 11.68 -18.02 -29.87
N THR A 158 11.57 -17.85 -28.55
CA THR A 158 11.23 -18.96 -27.63
C THR A 158 9.73 -19.32 -27.66
N LYS A 159 8.90 -18.38 -28.13
CA LYS A 159 7.43 -18.40 -28.09
C LYS A 159 6.88 -18.55 -26.67
N ARG A 160 7.52 -17.91 -25.69
CA ARG A 160 7.23 -18.05 -24.25
C ARG A 160 7.36 -16.72 -23.53
N CYS A 161 6.99 -16.71 -22.25
CA CYS A 161 7.32 -15.66 -21.28
C CYS A 161 8.24 -16.26 -20.20
N ASP A 162 9.42 -16.72 -20.62
CA ASP A 162 10.29 -17.62 -19.85
C ASP A 162 11.50 -16.95 -19.16
N GLN A 163 11.75 -15.66 -19.39
CA GLN A 163 12.75 -14.89 -18.65
C GLN A 163 12.36 -13.43 -18.39
N ARG A 164 12.96 -12.83 -17.34
CA ARG A 164 12.99 -11.38 -17.10
C ARG A 164 14.13 -10.75 -17.91
N ASP A 165 13.86 -9.66 -18.62
CA ASP A 165 14.80 -9.04 -19.56
C ASP A 165 14.69 -7.50 -19.50
N PRO A 166 15.79 -6.73 -19.48
CA PRO A 166 15.78 -5.26 -19.50
C PRO A 166 14.97 -4.63 -20.64
N ARG A 167 14.77 -5.33 -21.77
CA ARG A 167 13.93 -4.86 -22.89
C ARG A 167 12.44 -4.85 -22.56
N PHE A 168 12.01 -5.50 -21.48
CA PHE A 168 10.60 -5.64 -21.11
C PHE A 168 10.18 -4.66 -20.01
N SER A 169 9.04 -4.00 -20.21
CA SER A 169 8.44 -3.04 -19.27
C SER A 169 6.94 -2.90 -19.54
N TRP A 170 6.27 -1.94 -18.91
CA TRP A 170 4.89 -1.57 -19.25
C TRP A 170 4.75 -0.94 -20.65
N LYS A 171 5.85 -0.40 -21.20
CA LYS A 171 5.92 0.19 -22.56
C LYS A 171 6.16 -0.85 -23.66
N GLN A 172 6.74 -2.01 -23.29
CA GLN A 172 7.13 -3.06 -24.22
C GLN A 172 7.03 -4.42 -23.52
N THR A 173 5.94 -5.14 -23.75
CA THR A 173 5.65 -6.45 -23.12
C THR A 173 6.02 -7.65 -23.99
N GLY A 174 6.54 -7.40 -25.20
CA GLY A 174 6.84 -8.42 -26.20
C GLY A 174 5.66 -8.79 -27.10
N TYR A 175 4.43 -8.44 -26.70
CA TYR A 175 3.21 -8.61 -27.50
C TYR A 175 2.52 -7.26 -27.77
N PRO A 176 1.60 -7.17 -28.74
CA PRO A 176 0.90 -5.92 -29.06
C PRO A 176 0.00 -5.45 -27.92
N GLN A 177 0.04 -4.15 -27.60
CA GLN A 177 -0.91 -3.48 -26.71
C GLN A 177 -1.29 -2.11 -27.28
N THR A 178 -2.45 -1.61 -26.87
CA THR A 178 -2.94 -0.26 -27.13
C THR A 178 -3.33 0.41 -25.81
N ASP A 179 -3.63 1.71 -25.86
CA ASP A 179 -4.10 2.51 -24.72
C ASP A 179 -5.33 1.96 -23.99
N SER A 180 -6.11 1.09 -24.64
CA SER A 180 -7.27 0.42 -24.07
C SER A 180 -6.99 -0.97 -23.50
N HIS A 181 -5.76 -1.50 -23.61
CA HIS A 181 -5.36 -2.73 -22.91
C HIS A 181 -5.02 -2.43 -21.44
N PRO A 182 -5.12 -3.42 -20.52
CA PRO A 182 -4.67 -3.27 -19.15
C PRO A 182 -3.15 -3.00 -19.10
N VAL A 183 -2.71 -2.14 -18.19
CA VAL A 183 -1.27 -1.97 -17.91
C VAL A 183 -0.74 -3.20 -17.16
N VAL A 184 0.45 -3.66 -17.55
CA VAL A 184 1.16 -4.78 -16.91
C VAL A 184 2.64 -4.45 -16.75
N ASN A 185 3.44 -5.37 -16.20
CA ASN A 185 4.84 -5.10 -15.83
C ASN A 185 4.98 -3.92 -14.85
N VAL A 186 3.99 -3.77 -13.98
CA VAL A 186 3.96 -2.84 -12.84
C VAL A 186 4.06 -3.63 -11.53
N THR A 187 4.93 -3.18 -10.63
CA THR A 187 5.03 -3.71 -9.26
C THR A 187 3.89 -3.19 -8.41
N TRP A 188 3.71 -3.77 -7.22
CA TRP A 188 2.74 -3.28 -6.25
C TRP A 188 3.01 -1.80 -5.88
N GLU A 189 4.28 -1.40 -5.84
CA GLU A 189 4.70 -0.02 -5.57
C GLU A 189 4.38 0.94 -6.72
N ASP A 190 4.59 0.52 -7.98
CA ASP A 190 4.20 1.27 -9.18
C ASP A 190 2.68 1.55 -9.17
N CYS A 191 1.87 0.54 -8.78
CA CYS A 191 0.43 0.64 -8.65
C CYS A 191 0.01 1.61 -7.53
N GLN A 192 0.69 1.57 -6.39
CA GLN A 192 0.45 2.47 -5.27
C GLN A 192 0.88 3.91 -5.59
N ALA A 193 1.93 4.12 -6.41
CA ALA A 193 2.32 5.43 -6.91
C ALA A 193 1.24 6.02 -7.83
N TYR A 194 0.69 5.22 -8.74
CA TYR A 194 -0.46 5.60 -9.56
C TYR A 194 -1.69 5.97 -8.69
N CYS A 195 -2.00 5.19 -7.64
CA CYS A 195 -3.10 5.49 -6.73
C CYS A 195 -2.95 6.84 -6.02
N ARG A 196 -1.72 7.18 -5.57
CA ARG A 196 -1.42 8.48 -4.95
C ARG A 196 -1.63 9.64 -5.93
N TRP A 197 -1.19 9.49 -7.18
CA TRP A 197 -1.42 10.49 -8.24
C TRP A 197 -2.92 10.65 -8.56
N LEU A 198 -3.63 9.53 -8.75
CA LEU A 198 -5.04 9.55 -9.13
C LEU A 198 -5.91 10.16 -8.02
N SER A 199 -5.53 9.96 -6.75
CA SER A 199 -6.17 10.60 -5.60
C SER A 199 -6.17 12.14 -5.71
N VAL A 200 -5.04 12.70 -6.14
CA VAL A 200 -4.89 14.15 -6.36
C VAL A 200 -5.62 14.59 -7.63
N LYS A 201 -5.54 13.82 -8.73
CA LYS A 201 -6.24 14.12 -9.99
C LYS A 201 -7.76 14.18 -9.82
N GLU A 202 -8.35 13.36 -8.95
CA GLU A 202 -9.81 13.22 -8.79
C GLU A 202 -10.37 13.76 -7.44
N ASN A 203 -9.54 14.41 -6.61
CA ASN A 203 -9.92 15.00 -5.31
C ASN A 203 -10.66 14.02 -4.38
N ARG A 204 -10.12 12.80 -4.27
CA ARG A 204 -10.75 11.63 -3.64
C ARG A 204 -9.65 10.69 -3.13
N ILE A 205 -9.88 9.96 -2.05
CA ILE A 205 -8.92 8.92 -1.63
C ILE A 205 -9.04 7.73 -2.59
N VAL A 206 -7.98 7.45 -3.35
CA VAL A 206 -7.87 6.34 -4.32
C VAL A 206 -6.75 5.38 -3.89
N ARG A 207 -7.00 4.08 -3.93
CA ARG A 207 -6.08 3.02 -3.48
C ARG A 207 -6.32 1.70 -4.22
N LEU A 208 -5.46 0.71 -3.99
CA LEU A 208 -5.78 -0.69 -4.32
C LEU A 208 -6.99 -1.19 -3.48
N PRO A 209 -7.82 -2.10 -4.03
CA PRO A 209 -8.83 -2.82 -3.25
C PRO A 209 -8.17 -3.72 -2.21
N THR A 210 -8.86 -3.97 -1.10
CA THR A 210 -8.48 -5.11 -0.23
C THR A 210 -8.80 -6.45 -0.87
N GLU A 211 -8.24 -7.53 -0.36
CA GLU A 211 -8.56 -8.88 -0.84
C GLU A 211 -10.07 -9.17 -0.72
N ALA A 212 -10.70 -8.66 0.34
CA ALA A 212 -12.12 -8.81 0.59
C ALA A 212 -13.00 -7.91 -0.29
N GLU A 213 -12.61 -6.64 -0.48
CA GLU A 213 -13.31 -5.76 -1.42
C GLU A 213 -13.25 -6.31 -2.84
N TRP A 214 -12.11 -6.86 -3.26
CA TRP A 214 -11.96 -7.52 -4.54
C TRP A 214 -12.86 -8.75 -4.66
N GLU A 215 -12.82 -9.67 -3.69
CA GLU A 215 -13.62 -10.90 -3.75
C GLU A 215 -15.13 -10.60 -3.71
N TYR A 216 -15.56 -9.64 -2.87
CA TYR A 216 -16.94 -9.16 -2.82
C TYR A 216 -17.42 -8.60 -4.16
N SER A 217 -16.63 -7.69 -4.74
CA SER A 217 -16.93 -6.99 -5.99
C SER A 217 -16.96 -7.93 -7.19
N ASN A 218 -16.03 -8.89 -7.24
CA ASN A 218 -16.04 -9.95 -8.24
C ASN A 218 -17.28 -10.85 -8.09
N ARG A 219 -17.53 -11.37 -6.88
CA ARG A 219 -18.64 -12.30 -6.61
C ARG A 219 -20.00 -11.73 -6.94
N ALA A 220 -20.22 -10.42 -6.75
CA ALA A 220 -21.46 -9.74 -7.08
C ALA A 220 -22.72 -10.50 -6.61
N ASN A 221 -22.69 -10.96 -5.34
CA ASN A 221 -23.72 -11.76 -4.66
C ASN A 221 -23.83 -13.26 -5.03
N THR A 222 -22.89 -13.87 -5.77
CA THR A 222 -22.86 -15.35 -5.93
C THR A 222 -21.78 -16.06 -5.10
N ASN A 223 -22.13 -17.24 -4.60
CA ASN A 223 -21.21 -18.17 -3.92
C ASN A 223 -20.49 -19.12 -4.90
N ALA A 224 -20.88 -19.11 -6.19
CA ALA A 224 -20.35 -19.97 -7.25
C ALA A 224 -18.86 -19.76 -7.53
N TYR A 225 -18.24 -20.72 -8.25
CA TYR A 225 -16.84 -20.64 -8.68
C TYR A 225 -16.54 -19.40 -9.50
N TYR A 226 -17.48 -18.92 -10.32
CA TYR A 226 -17.36 -17.69 -11.10
C TYR A 226 -18.61 -16.83 -10.88
N SER A 227 -18.49 -15.51 -11.08
CA SER A 227 -19.62 -14.57 -11.11
C SER A 227 -20.70 -14.96 -12.13
N VAL A 228 -20.30 -15.72 -13.16
CA VAL A 228 -21.14 -16.17 -14.29
C VAL A 228 -21.65 -17.62 -14.17
N GLY A 229 -21.19 -18.42 -13.21
CA GLY A 229 -21.57 -19.83 -13.11
C GLY A 229 -20.57 -20.73 -12.38
N ASN A 230 -20.69 -22.04 -12.58
CA ASN A 230 -19.83 -23.06 -11.95
C ASN A 230 -19.04 -23.90 -12.96
N SER A 231 -19.33 -23.82 -14.26
CA SER A 231 -18.60 -24.60 -15.27
C SER A 231 -17.41 -23.83 -15.85
N PRO A 232 -16.27 -24.49 -16.14
CA PRO A 232 -15.20 -23.92 -16.94
C PRO A 232 -15.65 -23.34 -18.29
N SER A 233 -16.77 -23.82 -18.86
CA SER A 233 -17.37 -23.23 -20.07
C SER A 233 -17.84 -21.79 -19.88
N ASP A 234 -18.31 -21.46 -18.68
CA ASP A 234 -19.04 -20.21 -18.42
C ASP A 234 -18.06 -19.04 -18.38
N VAL A 235 -16.89 -19.27 -17.75
CA VAL A 235 -15.76 -18.34 -17.74
C VAL A 235 -15.05 -18.30 -19.10
N LEU A 236 -14.88 -19.41 -19.82
CA LEU A 236 -14.29 -19.40 -21.18
C LEU A 236 -15.12 -18.61 -22.21
N ALA A 237 -16.42 -18.44 -21.98
CA ALA A 237 -17.30 -17.62 -22.81
C ALA A 237 -17.33 -16.12 -22.41
N GLN A 238 -16.84 -15.76 -21.21
CA GLN A 238 -17.03 -14.44 -20.61
C GLN A 238 -15.75 -13.86 -19.96
N ALA A 239 -14.58 -14.43 -20.23
CA ALA A 239 -13.29 -13.98 -19.70
C ALA A 239 -12.12 -14.38 -20.61
N ARG A 240 -11.07 -13.56 -20.66
CA ARG A 240 -9.82 -13.91 -21.36
C ARG A 240 -9.00 -14.89 -20.51
N THR A 241 -9.17 -16.19 -20.78
CA THR A 241 -8.49 -17.30 -20.08
C THR A 241 -8.04 -18.39 -21.05
N LEU A 242 -7.15 -19.28 -20.61
CA LEU A 242 -6.70 -20.42 -21.42
C LEU A 242 -7.74 -21.54 -21.44
N LYS A 243 -8.10 -21.99 -22.64
CA LYS A 243 -8.87 -23.22 -22.82
C LYS A 243 -8.07 -24.44 -22.29
N PRO A 244 -8.67 -25.29 -21.42
CA PRO A 244 -8.09 -26.55 -20.99
C PRO A 244 -7.60 -27.42 -22.16
N ASN A 245 -6.38 -27.94 -22.06
CA ASN A 245 -5.76 -28.84 -23.03
C ASN A 245 -4.92 -29.88 -22.27
N PRO A 246 -5.24 -31.19 -22.34
CA PRO A 246 -4.55 -32.24 -21.57
C PRO A 246 -3.04 -32.31 -21.74
N LYS A 247 -2.46 -31.75 -22.81
CA LYS A 247 -1.00 -31.67 -23.02
C LYS A 247 -0.31 -30.56 -22.23
N THR A 248 -1.03 -29.50 -21.88
CA THR A 248 -0.46 -28.26 -21.30
C THR A 248 -1.05 -27.87 -19.95
N ILE A 249 -2.23 -28.39 -19.58
CA ILE A 249 -2.99 -28.02 -18.37
C ILE A 249 -2.24 -28.22 -17.04
N ARG A 250 -1.22 -29.09 -17.02
CA ARG A 250 -0.36 -29.37 -15.85
C ARG A 250 0.99 -28.66 -15.88
N GLN A 251 1.31 -27.98 -16.97
CA GLN A 251 2.58 -27.25 -17.10
C GLN A 251 2.51 -25.95 -16.31
N ALA A 252 3.61 -25.58 -15.65
CA ALA A 252 3.74 -24.25 -15.07
C ALA A 252 3.66 -23.19 -16.19
N ILE A 253 2.94 -22.09 -15.95
CA ILE A 253 2.47 -21.16 -16.99
C ILE A 253 3.61 -20.57 -17.84
N GLN A 254 4.78 -20.33 -17.25
CA GLN A 254 5.99 -19.85 -17.93
C GLN A 254 6.58 -20.84 -18.96
N ASN A 255 6.23 -22.13 -18.87
CA ASN A 255 6.68 -23.16 -19.82
C ASN A 255 5.75 -23.33 -21.02
N LEU A 256 4.60 -22.65 -21.04
CA LEU A 256 3.63 -22.76 -22.12
C LEU A 256 4.17 -22.14 -23.40
N VAL A 257 4.30 -22.96 -24.44
CA VAL A 257 4.55 -22.47 -25.80
C VAL A 257 3.27 -21.81 -26.31
N ILE A 258 3.36 -20.52 -26.62
CA ILE A 258 2.27 -19.72 -27.18
C ILE A 258 2.24 -19.91 -28.70
N ASP A 259 1.05 -20.19 -29.21
CA ASP A 259 0.78 -20.22 -30.64
C ASP A 259 0.76 -18.77 -31.19
N PRO A 260 1.63 -18.38 -32.13
CA PRO A 260 1.65 -17.02 -32.68
C PRO A 260 0.47 -16.73 -33.61
N ASP A 261 -0.23 -17.75 -34.12
CA ASP A 261 -1.37 -17.59 -35.03
C ASP A 261 -2.68 -17.40 -34.24
N THR A 262 -2.74 -17.90 -33.00
CA THR A 262 -3.88 -17.72 -32.08
C THR A 262 -3.44 -17.37 -30.64
N PRO A 263 -2.66 -16.29 -30.44
CA PRO A 263 -2.03 -16.03 -29.16
C PRO A 263 -3.06 -15.63 -28.09
N PRO A 264 -2.91 -16.13 -26.84
CA PRO A 264 -3.90 -15.90 -25.80
C PRO A 264 -3.70 -14.57 -25.05
N PHE A 265 -2.84 -13.66 -25.50
CA PHE A 265 -2.50 -12.35 -24.87
C PHE A 265 -3.71 -11.51 -24.40
N PRO A 266 -3.53 -10.51 -23.51
CA PRO A 266 -4.62 -9.62 -23.06
C PRO A 266 -5.41 -9.01 -24.21
N VAL A 267 -6.65 -8.64 -23.92
CA VAL A 267 -7.52 -7.89 -24.83
C VAL A 267 -7.74 -6.47 -24.27
N PRO A 268 -8.32 -5.53 -25.05
CA PRO A 268 -8.80 -4.27 -24.51
C PRO A 268 -9.74 -4.50 -23.32
N VAL A 269 -9.63 -3.68 -22.29
CA VAL A 269 -10.52 -3.77 -21.13
C VAL A 269 -11.97 -3.53 -21.52
N GLY A 270 -12.90 -4.19 -20.82
CA GLY A 270 -14.32 -4.17 -21.14
C GLY A 270 -14.73 -5.03 -22.34
N SER A 271 -13.83 -5.87 -22.89
CA SER A 271 -14.13 -6.72 -24.05
C SER A 271 -15.18 -7.81 -23.75
N TYR A 272 -15.30 -8.23 -22.50
CA TYR A 272 -16.31 -9.19 -22.05
C TYR A 272 -17.45 -8.50 -21.29
N ARG A 273 -18.54 -9.24 -21.05
CA ARG A 273 -19.70 -8.73 -20.30
C ARG A 273 -19.31 -8.46 -18.84
N PRO A 274 -19.85 -7.39 -18.22
CA PRO A 274 -19.65 -7.16 -16.80
C PRO A 274 -20.42 -8.18 -15.96
N ASN A 275 -20.00 -8.34 -14.70
CA ASN A 275 -20.80 -9.00 -13.68
C ASN A 275 -22.03 -8.14 -13.28
N VAL A 276 -22.90 -8.64 -12.38
CA VAL A 276 -24.15 -7.94 -12.02
C VAL A 276 -23.95 -6.65 -11.20
N MET A 277 -22.72 -6.31 -10.79
CA MET A 277 -22.39 -4.98 -10.24
C MET A 277 -21.98 -3.97 -11.33
N GLY A 278 -21.75 -4.41 -12.57
CA GLY A 278 -21.29 -3.55 -13.67
C GLY A 278 -19.77 -3.54 -13.89
N LEU A 279 -19.03 -4.40 -13.17
CA LEU A 279 -17.57 -4.53 -13.27
C LEU A 279 -17.18 -5.54 -14.36
N HIS A 280 -16.28 -5.14 -15.25
CA HIS A 280 -15.74 -5.99 -16.31
C HIS A 280 -14.45 -6.69 -15.87
N ASP A 281 -14.15 -7.81 -16.54
CA ASP A 281 -12.87 -8.52 -16.51
C ASP A 281 -12.39 -8.98 -15.12
N MET A 282 -13.30 -9.09 -14.14
CA MET A 282 -13.03 -9.67 -12.81
C MET A 282 -12.56 -11.15 -12.83
N HIS A 283 -12.60 -11.79 -14.00
CA HIS A 283 -12.02 -13.10 -14.27
C HIS A 283 -11.09 -12.99 -15.49
N GLY A 284 -9.86 -13.49 -15.36
CA GLY A 284 -8.90 -13.51 -16.47
C GLY A 284 -8.40 -12.13 -16.89
N ASN A 285 -8.05 -11.99 -18.17
CA ASN A 285 -7.34 -10.85 -18.76
C ASN A 285 -5.98 -10.57 -18.11
N VAL A 286 -5.91 -9.98 -16.93
CA VAL A 286 -4.67 -9.87 -16.15
C VAL A 286 -4.94 -10.15 -14.67
N TRP A 287 -3.96 -10.74 -13.99
CA TRP A 287 -3.95 -10.76 -12.54
C TRP A 287 -3.97 -9.33 -12.00
N GLU A 288 -4.68 -9.11 -10.90
CA GLU A 288 -4.79 -7.80 -10.28
C GLU A 288 -4.17 -7.78 -8.88
N TRP A 289 -3.28 -6.82 -8.63
CA TRP A 289 -2.81 -6.51 -7.28
C TRP A 289 -3.93 -6.02 -6.35
N THR A 290 -3.83 -6.40 -5.07
CA THR A 290 -4.66 -5.89 -3.96
C THR A 290 -3.76 -5.30 -2.88
N SER A 291 -4.29 -4.57 -1.89
CA SER A 291 -3.47 -3.97 -0.82
C SER A 291 -2.77 -4.98 0.10
N ASP A 292 -3.33 -6.18 0.19
CA ASP A 292 -3.18 -7.05 1.35
C ASP A 292 -1.86 -7.83 1.31
N TRP A 293 -1.26 -8.02 2.49
CA TRP A 293 -0.24 -9.06 2.65
C TRP A 293 -0.90 -10.43 2.57
N TYR A 294 -0.23 -11.41 1.97
CA TYR A 294 -0.73 -12.78 1.95
C TYR A 294 -0.28 -13.56 3.19
N ASP A 295 -1.24 -14.23 3.82
CA ASP A 295 -1.03 -15.35 4.72
C ASP A 295 -1.99 -16.49 4.33
N LYS A 296 -1.44 -17.71 4.32
CA LYS A 296 -2.17 -18.97 4.07
C LYS A 296 -3.26 -19.22 5.11
N LEU A 297 -3.10 -18.71 6.34
CA LEU A 297 -4.04 -18.92 7.44
C LEU A 297 -4.96 -17.71 7.72
N TYR A 298 -4.85 -16.60 6.98
CA TYR A 298 -5.55 -15.34 7.30
C TYR A 298 -7.06 -15.52 7.52
N TYR A 299 -7.73 -16.32 6.68
CA TYR A 299 -9.17 -16.55 6.73
C TYR A 299 -9.63 -17.19 8.06
N SER A 300 -8.74 -17.80 8.84
CA SER A 300 -9.04 -18.36 10.16
C SER A 300 -9.09 -17.33 11.31
N TYR A 301 -8.51 -16.15 11.12
CA TYR A 301 -8.47 -15.06 12.12
C TYR A 301 -8.86 -13.68 11.54
N SER A 302 -9.32 -13.65 10.30
CA SER A 302 -9.80 -12.47 9.57
C SER A 302 -10.89 -11.71 10.37
N PRO A 303 -10.78 -10.38 10.55
CA PRO A 303 -11.79 -9.59 11.23
C PRO A 303 -13.05 -9.46 10.35
N ALA A 304 -14.22 -9.67 10.95
CA ALA A 304 -15.50 -9.72 10.22
C ALA A 304 -16.00 -8.38 9.63
N LYS A 305 -15.27 -7.27 9.81
CA LYS A 305 -15.59 -5.94 9.26
C LYS A 305 -14.36 -5.35 8.59
N ASP A 306 -14.53 -4.91 7.33
CA ASP A 306 -13.52 -4.24 6.50
C ASP A 306 -12.08 -4.81 6.62
N PRO A 307 -11.85 -6.13 6.47
CA PRO A 307 -10.51 -6.73 6.60
C PRO A 307 -9.52 -6.18 5.56
N GLN A 308 -8.26 -6.06 6.00
CA GLN A 308 -7.14 -5.38 5.31
C GLN A 308 -5.92 -6.31 5.11
N GLY A 309 -6.11 -7.62 5.23
CA GLY A 309 -5.03 -8.61 5.36
C GLY A 309 -4.36 -8.63 6.74
N PRO A 310 -3.27 -9.40 6.90
CA PRO A 310 -2.35 -9.31 8.03
C PRO A 310 -1.62 -7.96 8.02
N LYS A 311 -1.21 -7.46 9.19
CA LYS A 311 -0.49 -6.17 9.30
C LYS A 311 0.89 -6.15 8.61
N GLN A 312 1.50 -7.32 8.40
CA GLN A 312 2.84 -7.51 7.85
C GLN A 312 2.89 -8.82 7.05
N GLY A 313 3.80 -8.94 6.09
CA GLY A 313 4.06 -10.16 5.33
C GLY A 313 5.26 -9.98 4.38
N SER A 314 5.61 -11.02 3.64
CA SER A 314 6.68 -10.97 2.62
C SER A 314 6.16 -10.80 1.18
N VAL A 315 4.91 -11.19 0.93
CA VAL A 315 4.32 -11.30 -0.42
C VAL A 315 2.92 -10.68 -0.42
N LYS A 316 2.56 -9.99 -1.50
CA LYS A 316 1.27 -9.30 -1.66
C LYS A 316 0.28 -10.17 -2.41
N VAL A 317 -1.01 -10.06 -2.06
CA VAL A 317 -2.11 -10.79 -2.70
C VAL A 317 -2.40 -10.23 -4.10
N ARG A 318 -2.63 -11.15 -5.05
CA ARG A 318 -3.19 -10.89 -6.37
C ARG A 318 -4.39 -11.81 -6.66
N ARG A 319 -5.37 -11.33 -7.42
CA ARG A 319 -6.64 -12.04 -7.71
C ARG A 319 -6.99 -12.04 -9.21
N GLY A 320 -8.11 -12.65 -9.58
CA GLY A 320 -8.69 -12.64 -10.94
C GLY A 320 -8.28 -13.77 -11.88
N GLY A 321 -7.03 -14.22 -11.83
CA GLY A 321 -6.45 -14.97 -12.94
C GLY A 321 -6.05 -14.04 -14.09
N GLY A 322 -5.30 -14.54 -15.08
CA GLY A 322 -4.92 -13.75 -16.26
C GLY A 322 -5.11 -14.49 -17.59
N TRP A 323 -4.77 -13.81 -18.68
CA TRP A 323 -4.84 -14.32 -20.06
C TRP A 323 -4.17 -15.68 -20.29
N ASN A 324 -3.09 -15.94 -19.54
CA ASN A 324 -2.33 -17.19 -19.54
C ASN A 324 -2.73 -18.16 -18.40
N SER A 325 -3.87 -17.94 -17.75
CA SER A 325 -4.39 -18.77 -16.66
C SER A 325 -5.57 -19.62 -17.12
N PHE A 326 -5.60 -20.88 -16.71
CA PHE A 326 -6.71 -21.80 -16.93
C PHE A 326 -7.87 -21.55 -15.93
N PRO A 327 -9.12 -21.93 -16.25
CA PRO A 327 -10.32 -21.72 -15.41
C PRO A 327 -10.16 -21.99 -13.90
N MET A 328 -9.50 -23.08 -13.48
CA MET A 328 -9.24 -23.39 -12.06
C MET A 328 -8.61 -22.22 -11.27
N TRP A 329 -7.81 -21.38 -11.93
CA TRP A 329 -7.09 -20.24 -11.35
C TRP A 329 -7.79 -18.90 -11.55
N ALA A 330 -8.93 -18.87 -12.24
CA ALA A 330 -9.77 -17.68 -12.43
C ALA A 330 -11.01 -17.68 -11.53
N ARG A 331 -11.11 -18.62 -10.58
CA ARG A 331 -12.26 -18.73 -9.66
C ARG A 331 -12.30 -17.57 -8.68
N SER A 332 -13.52 -17.17 -8.31
CA SER A 332 -13.82 -16.09 -7.37
C SER A 332 -13.06 -16.19 -6.05
N SER A 333 -12.99 -17.39 -5.47
CA SER A 333 -12.32 -17.66 -4.20
C SER A 333 -10.81 -17.92 -4.33
N PHE A 334 -10.28 -18.16 -5.54
CA PHE A 334 -8.87 -18.52 -5.67
C PHE A 334 -7.98 -17.33 -5.34
N ARG A 335 -6.99 -17.62 -4.49
CA ARG A 335 -6.01 -16.65 -3.99
C ARG A 335 -4.68 -16.92 -4.67
N ASN A 336 -3.90 -15.86 -4.87
CA ASN A 336 -2.53 -16.00 -5.32
C ASN A 336 -1.70 -14.83 -4.79
N TRP A 337 -0.38 -14.93 -4.89
CA TRP A 337 0.52 -13.95 -4.29
C TRP A 337 1.81 -13.83 -5.08
N ASN A 338 2.53 -12.74 -4.86
CA ASN A 338 3.84 -12.47 -5.45
C ASN A 338 4.66 -11.55 -4.54
N ASP A 339 6.00 -11.61 -4.67
CA ASP A 339 6.90 -10.64 -4.04
C ASP A 339 6.57 -9.22 -4.51
N ILE A 340 6.70 -8.23 -3.62
CA ILE A 340 6.34 -6.83 -3.88
C ILE A 340 7.01 -6.26 -5.15
N ASP A 341 8.24 -6.70 -5.42
CA ASP A 341 9.11 -6.34 -6.56
C ASP A 341 8.67 -7.00 -7.90
N THR A 342 7.59 -7.80 -7.92
CA THR A 342 7.16 -8.55 -9.12
C THR A 342 6.58 -7.63 -10.20
N ARG A 343 7.15 -7.67 -11.41
CA ARG A 343 6.56 -7.11 -12.64
C ARG A 343 6.45 -8.17 -13.72
N CYS A 344 5.24 -8.61 -14.04
CA CYS A 344 4.99 -9.67 -15.03
C CYS A 344 4.07 -9.21 -16.15
N ALA A 345 4.25 -9.78 -17.34
CA ALA A 345 3.42 -9.55 -18.54
C ALA A 345 2.01 -10.17 -18.47
N ASN A 346 1.48 -10.38 -17.28
CA ASN A 346 0.13 -10.88 -17.02
C ASN A 346 -0.44 -10.35 -15.68
N LEU A 347 0.19 -9.32 -15.11
CA LEU A 347 -0.10 -8.78 -13.79
C LEU A 347 -0.17 -7.25 -13.89
N GLY A 348 -1.37 -6.72 -13.63
CA GLY A 348 -1.72 -5.32 -13.53
C GLY A 348 -2.51 -5.07 -12.24
N PHE A 349 -3.49 -4.17 -12.29
CA PHE A 349 -4.30 -3.80 -11.12
C PHE A 349 -5.57 -3.06 -11.53
N ARG A 350 -6.56 -3.01 -10.62
CA ARG A 350 -7.62 -1.99 -10.61
C ARG A 350 -7.58 -1.21 -9.30
N VAL A 351 -8.32 -0.11 -9.25
CA VAL A 351 -8.35 0.80 -8.09
C VAL A 351 -9.75 0.91 -7.48
N VAL A 352 -9.81 1.31 -6.21
CA VAL A 352 -11.03 1.68 -5.49
C VAL A 352 -10.87 3.06 -4.86
N ALA A 353 -11.99 3.71 -4.54
CA ALA A 353 -12.01 5.03 -3.94
C ALA A 353 -13.20 5.24 -3.00
N GLU A 354 -13.09 6.18 -2.06
CA GLU A 354 -14.20 6.55 -1.17
C GLU A 354 -15.35 7.22 -1.94
N LEU A 355 -16.58 7.06 -1.43
CA LEU A 355 -17.81 7.45 -2.15
C LEU A 355 -18.03 8.96 -2.21
N SER A 356 -17.83 9.66 -1.09
CA SER A 356 -17.75 11.13 -1.09
C SER A 356 -16.45 11.55 -1.80
N PRO A 357 -16.46 12.68 -2.55
CA PRO A 357 -15.27 13.52 -2.68
C PRO A 357 -14.74 13.92 -1.28
N LEU A 358 -13.62 14.61 -1.18
CA LEU A 358 -13.07 15.07 0.11
C LEU A 358 -13.95 16.16 0.80
N GLU A 359 -15.10 15.75 1.33
CA GLU A 359 -16.10 16.60 1.99
C GLU A 359 -15.58 17.13 3.33
N ILE A 360 -15.29 18.43 3.35
CA ILE A 360 -14.94 19.14 4.57
C ILE A 360 -16.20 19.30 5.43
N LYS A 361 -16.25 18.63 6.58
CA LYS A 361 -17.20 18.95 7.65
C LYS A 361 -16.90 20.38 8.14
N GLN A 362 -17.64 21.37 7.64
CA GLN A 362 -17.38 22.78 7.93
C GLN A 362 -17.69 23.18 9.39
N HIS A 363 -18.60 22.47 10.06
CA HIS A 363 -19.14 22.90 11.37
C HIS A 363 -18.20 22.78 12.57
N GLU A 364 -17.12 21.97 12.50
CA GLU A 364 -16.18 21.79 13.63
C GLU A 364 -14.92 22.68 13.49
N LYS A 365 -14.58 23.10 12.27
CA LYS A 365 -13.33 23.83 11.98
C LYS A 365 -13.30 25.30 12.46
N SER A 366 -14.30 25.74 13.23
CA SER A 366 -14.44 27.12 13.74
C SER A 366 -13.65 27.38 15.03
N GLN A 367 -12.90 26.41 15.55
CA GLN A 367 -12.01 26.58 16.70
C GLN A 367 -10.53 26.62 16.28
N SER A 368 -9.72 27.32 17.06
CA SER A 368 -8.25 27.23 16.98
C SER A 368 -7.74 25.90 17.57
N VAL A 369 -6.57 25.48 17.08
CA VAL A 369 -5.83 24.32 17.61
C VAL A 369 -4.44 24.76 18.05
N SER A 370 -4.04 24.37 19.25
CA SER A 370 -2.71 24.63 19.82
C SER A 370 -1.83 23.38 19.73
N LEU A 371 -0.63 23.54 19.15
CA LEU A 371 0.33 22.45 18.95
C LEU A 371 1.65 22.81 19.64
N LEU A 372 2.02 22.07 20.69
CA LEU A 372 3.30 22.23 21.38
C LEU A 372 4.33 21.27 20.80
N PHE A 373 5.46 21.79 20.34
CA PHE A 373 6.63 21.01 19.96
C PHE A 373 7.76 21.27 20.96
N VAL A 374 8.40 20.20 21.43
CA VAL A 374 9.61 20.26 22.25
C VAL A 374 10.78 19.62 21.52
N GLY A 375 12.00 19.97 21.95
CA GLY A 375 13.24 19.42 21.44
C GLY A 375 13.52 17.97 21.84
N ASP A 376 14.81 17.66 21.98
CA ASP A 376 15.31 16.30 22.08
C ASP A 376 15.06 15.66 23.47
N ILE A 377 14.47 14.45 23.49
CA ILE A 377 14.04 13.70 24.68
C ILE A 377 14.86 12.40 24.80
N MET A 378 15.87 12.41 25.66
CA MET A 378 16.74 11.28 25.96
C MET A 378 16.42 10.77 27.38
N LEU A 379 15.94 9.52 27.48
CA LEU A 379 15.45 8.92 28.75
C LEU A 379 16.33 7.78 29.29
N ASP A 380 17.62 7.83 28.95
CA ASP A 380 18.71 7.05 29.58
C ASP A 380 19.43 7.93 30.64
N ASN A 381 20.57 7.49 31.19
CA ASN A 381 21.45 8.26 32.10
C ASN A 381 20.67 8.93 33.26
N GLY A 382 20.89 10.21 33.56
CA GLY A 382 20.22 10.97 34.63
C GLY A 382 18.69 10.93 34.55
N PRO A 383 18.08 11.26 33.40
CA PRO A 383 16.64 11.15 33.19
C PRO A 383 16.11 9.72 33.36
N GLY A 384 16.82 8.73 32.82
CA GLY A 384 16.51 7.30 32.98
C GLY A 384 16.62 6.83 34.43
N ASN A 385 17.61 7.33 35.17
CA ASN A 385 17.76 7.10 36.60
C ASN A 385 16.61 7.74 37.40
N ALA A 386 16.10 8.90 37.01
CA ALA A 386 14.90 9.48 37.62
C ALA A 386 13.68 8.56 37.41
N VAL A 387 13.44 8.12 36.17
CA VAL A 387 12.38 7.16 35.81
C VAL A 387 12.49 5.85 36.60
N ASN A 388 13.68 5.25 36.65
CA ASN A 388 13.94 4.00 37.37
C ASN A 388 13.76 4.14 38.90
N ASN A 389 13.95 5.34 39.46
CA ASN A 389 13.64 5.66 40.86
C ASN A 389 12.18 6.09 41.09
N GLY A 390 11.29 5.88 40.10
CA GLY A 390 9.86 6.16 40.21
C GLY A 390 9.48 7.64 40.12
N LYS A 391 10.42 8.53 39.75
CA LYS A 391 10.13 9.96 39.50
C LYS A 391 9.60 10.16 38.09
N ASP A 392 8.76 11.17 37.92
CA ASP A 392 8.28 11.62 36.62
C ASP A 392 9.27 12.66 36.05
N PRO A 393 10.00 12.38 34.96
CA PRO A 393 11.04 13.27 34.46
C PRO A 393 10.49 14.58 33.89
N PHE A 394 9.18 14.65 33.61
CA PHE A 394 8.52 15.81 33.03
C PHE A 394 7.75 16.65 34.07
N GLU A 395 7.78 16.28 35.36
CA GLU A 395 6.89 16.83 36.40
C GLU A 395 6.88 18.36 36.49
N LYS A 396 8.04 19.02 36.45
CA LYS A 396 8.14 20.48 36.52
C LYS A 396 7.59 21.17 35.25
N CYS A 397 7.58 20.47 34.11
CA CYS A 397 6.96 20.91 32.86
C CYS A 397 5.52 20.42 32.68
N ALA A 398 4.92 19.73 33.66
CA ALA A 398 3.60 19.11 33.51
C ALA A 398 2.50 20.09 33.08
N LYS A 399 2.52 21.33 33.62
CA LYS A 399 1.58 22.39 33.21
C LYS A 399 1.77 22.74 31.73
N LEU A 400 3.01 22.97 31.30
CA LEU A 400 3.36 23.36 29.93
C LEU A 400 2.95 22.27 28.93
N LEU A 401 3.29 21.01 29.20
CA LEU A 401 3.04 19.89 28.29
C LEU A 401 1.56 19.50 28.15
N LEU A 402 0.71 19.89 29.11
CA LEU A 402 -0.74 19.66 29.10
C LEU A 402 -1.55 20.88 28.62
N ASP A 403 -0.90 22.02 28.42
CA ASP A 403 -1.52 23.29 27.98
C ASP A 403 -1.43 23.42 26.44
N ALA A 404 -1.83 22.36 25.73
CA ALA A 404 -1.94 22.29 24.27
C ALA A 404 -2.90 21.16 23.84
N ASP A 405 -3.53 21.30 22.66
CA ASP A 405 -4.39 20.25 22.09
C ASP A 405 -3.59 19.05 21.55
N VAL A 406 -2.33 19.27 21.16
CA VAL A 406 -1.37 18.23 20.79
C VAL A 406 0.00 18.63 21.32
N THR A 407 0.71 17.66 21.90
CA THR A 407 2.09 17.81 22.38
C THR A 407 2.99 16.77 21.71
N VAL A 408 4.07 17.25 21.11
CA VAL A 408 4.99 16.50 20.23
C VAL A 408 6.43 16.69 20.70
N GLY A 409 7.23 15.63 20.68
CA GLY A 409 8.67 15.70 20.99
C GLY A 409 9.51 14.81 20.07
N ASN A 410 10.83 14.96 20.12
CA ASN A 410 11.78 14.10 19.39
C ASN A 410 12.40 13.07 20.35
N LEU A 411 12.23 11.77 20.10
CA LEU A 411 12.65 10.72 21.04
C LEU A 411 14.08 10.24 20.74
N GLU A 412 15.07 10.84 21.39
CA GLU A 412 16.50 10.51 21.26
C GLU A 412 16.93 9.31 22.13
N CYS A 413 16.10 8.27 22.21
CA CYS A 413 16.49 6.98 22.77
C CYS A 413 15.59 5.84 22.26
N VAL A 414 16.13 4.63 22.28
CA VAL A 414 15.37 3.42 21.91
C VAL A 414 14.65 2.87 23.15
N LEU A 415 13.34 2.65 23.03
CA LEU A 415 12.53 1.99 24.07
C LEU A 415 12.51 0.46 23.88
N GLY A 416 12.31 -0.28 24.98
CA GLY A 416 12.34 -1.75 24.99
C GLY A 416 13.65 -2.32 25.54
N LYS A 417 13.84 -3.64 25.41
CA LYS A 417 14.98 -4.39 26.01
C LYS A 417 15.79 -5.24 25.02
N GLY A 418 15.22 -5.59 23.88
CA GLY A 418 15.85 -6.30 22.78
C GLY A 418 16.60 -5.37 21.82
N GLY A 419 16.87 -5.89 20.62
CA GLY A 419 17.82 -5.31 19.68
C GLY A 419 19.29 -5.62 20.03
N LYS A 420 20.18 -5.45 19.04
CA LYS A 420 21.63 -5.60 19.23
C LYS A 420 22.29 -4.23 19.19
N GLN A 421 22.98 -3.87 20.27
CA GLN A 421 23.73 -2.63 20.36
C GLN A 421 24.73 -2.48 19.20
N VAL A 422 24.69 -1.32 18.55
CA VAL A 422 25.61 -0.96 17.45
C VAL A 422 26.96 -0.50 17.99
N ASN A 423 27.97 -0.37 17.13
CA ASN A 423 29.24 0.25 17.49
C ASN A 423 29.20 1.76 17.19
N LYS A 424 28.84 2.57 18.20
CA LYS A 424 28.69 4.03 18.14
C LYS A 424 29.12 4.62 19.50
N ASN A 425 29.66 5.84 19.51
CA ASN A 425 30.18 6.47 20.73
C ASN A 425 29.08 6.77 21.77
N TYR A 426 27.89 7.16 21.28
CA TYR A 426 26.75 7.59 22.08
C TYR A 426 25.55 6.71 21.74
N ILE A 427 25.00 6.03 22.74
CA ILE A 427 23.99 4.98 22.58
C ILE A 427 23.03 5.11 23.75
N PHE A 428 21.74 5.32 23.49
CA PHE A 428 20.75 5.64 24.53
C PHE A 428 19.57 4.67 24.51
N ARG A 429 19.32 3.99 25.64
CA ARG A 429 18.14 3.16 25.88
C ARG A 429 17.25 3.80 26.94
N GLY A 430 16.02 4.14 26.57
CA GLY A 430 15.06 4.69 27.51
C GLY A 430 14.75 3.72 28.65
N ALA A 431 14.73 4.22 29.88
CA ALA A 431 14.36 3.46 31.06
C ALA A 431 13.00 2.76 30.91
N SER A 432 12.82 1.58 31.51
CA SER A 432 11.69 0.67 31.16
C SER A 432 10.31 1.26 31.42
N ASP A 433 10.17 2.14 32.40
CA ASP A 433 8.92 2.81 32.74
C ASP A 433 8.67 4.11 31.95
N SER A 434 9.59 4.52 31.06
CA SER A 434 9.45 5.73 30.24
C SER A 434 8.11 5.84 29.48
N PRO A 435 7.52 4.78 28.89
CA PRO A 435 6.26 4.87 28.15
C PRO A 435 5.08 5.36 29.01
N LYS A 436 5.08 5.06 30.32
CA LYS A 436 4.07 5.52 31.29
C LYS A 436 4.10 7.05 31.44
N TYR A 437 5.30 7.63 31.50
CA TYR A 437 5.47 9.08 31.61
C TYR A 437 5.28 9.77 30.25
N LEU A 438 5.77 9.18 29.17
CA LEU A 438 5.54 9.70 27.82
C LEU A 438 4.03 9.80 27.49
N LYS A 439 3.24 8.73 27.72
CA LYS A 439 1.79 8.74 27.46
C LYS A 439 1.00 9.74 28.32
N LYS A 440 1.54 10.19 29.44
CA LYS A 440 0.91 11.22 30.29
C LYS A 440 0.93 12.62 29.66
N TYR A 441 1.86 12.88 28.73
CA TYR A 441 2.13 14.23 28.22
C TYR A 441 2.21 14.32 26.68
N PHE A 442 2.64 13.27 26.00
CA PHE A 442 2.92 13.29 24.56
C PHE A 442 1.84 12.55 23.77
N HIS A 443 1.34 13.24 22.76
CA HIS A 443 0.38 12.71 21.78
C HIS A 443 1.12 12.03 20.63
N ALA A 444 2.29 12.57 20.26
CA ALA A 444 3.13 12.05 19.18
C ALA A 444 4.63 12.19 19.50
N LEU A 445 5.44 11.27 18.99
CA LEU A 445 6.91 11.33 19.07
C LEU A 445 7.54 11.14 17.69
N SER A 446 8.48 12.02 17.33
CA SER A 446 9.35 11.77 16.18
C SER A 446 10.33 10.64 16.54
N LEU A 447 10.47 9.69 15.62
CA LEU A 447 11.49 8.66 15.60
C LEU A 447 12.48 8.87 14.44
N ALA A 448 12.46 10.03 13.78
CA ALA A 448 13.39 10.33 12.71
C ALA A 448 14.67 10.99 13.25
N ASN A 449 15.60 10.20 13.79
CA ASN A 449 16.85 10.74 14.36
C ASN A 449 18.08 9.82 14.23
N ASN A 450 19.22 10.30 14.71
CA ASN A 450 20.49 9.58 14.72
C ASN A 450 20.62 8.53 15.85
N HIS A 451 19.70 8.48 16.83
CA HIS A 451 19.65 7.46 17.91
C HIS A 451 18.64 6.32 17.69
N THR A 452 17.75 6.46 16.69
CA THR A 452 16.66 5.51 16.36
C THR A 452 17.08 4.05 16.26
N LEU A 453 18.32 3.78 15.81
CA LEU A 453 18.87 2.45 15.56
C LEU A 453 20.10 2.12 16.42
N ASP A 454 20.23 2.74 17.59
CA ASP A 454 21.28 2.43 18.57
C ASP A 454 21.33 0.94 18.98
N PHE A 455 20.21 0.22 18.83
CA PHE A 455 20.12 -1.24 19.02
C PHE A 455 19.65 -1.98 17.76
N GLY A 456 19.90 -1.39 16.59
CA GLY A 456 19.61 -1.98 15.28
C GLY A 456 18.11 -2.10 14.96
N PRO A 457 17.78 -2.67 13.77
CA PRO A 457 16.40 -2.79 13.29
C PRO A 457 15.46 -3.46 14.28
N ASP A 458 15.90 -4.52 14.96
CA ASP A 458 15.09 -5.25 15.95
C ASP A 458 14.76 -4.39 17.19
N GLY A 459 15.67 -3.50 17.60
CA GLY A 459 15.46 -2.57 18.70
C GLY A 459 14.44 -1.47 18.35
N LEU A 460 14.51 -0.93 17.13
CA LEU A 460 13.47 -0.05 16.60
C LEU A 460 12.13 -0.77 16.47
N ILE A 461 12.14 -2.04 16.04
CA ILE A 461 10.92 -2.84 15.89
C ILE A 461 10.18 -2.96 17.23
N GLU A 462 10.90 -3.26 18.32
CA GLU A 462 10.35 -3.30 19.68
C GLU A 462 9.96 -1.91 20.19
N CYS A 463 10.75 -0.85 19.94
CA CYS A 463 10.41 0.52 20.32
C CYS A 463 9.05 0.95 19.75
N VAL A 464 8.78 0.62 18.48
CA VAL A 464 7.49 0.82 17.82
C VAL A 464 6.36 0.00 18.46
N ASP A 465 6.60 -1.27 18.86
CA ASP A 465 5.58 -2.05 19.59
C ASP A 465 5.30 -1.48 20.99
N VAL A 466 6.33 -0.96 21.67
CA VAL A 466 6.21 -0.32 22.99
C VAL A 466 5.36 0.95 22.91
N LEU A 467 5.61 1.81 21.92
CA LEU A 467 4.81 3.03 21.68
C LEU A 467 3.37 2.68 21.26
N THR A 468 3.20 1.72 20.35
CA THR A 468 1.88 1.21 19.94
C THR A 468 1.09 0.66 21.12
N LYS A 469 1.73 -0.12 22.01
CA LYS A 469 1.12 -0.69 23.21
C LYS A 469 0.80 0.36 24.28
N ALA A 470 1.55 1.46 24.32
CA ALA A 470 1.32 2.60 25.19
C ALA A 470 0.26 3.58 24.64
N ASP A 471 -0.28 3.34 23.43
CA ASP A 471 -1.19 4.26 22.73
C ASP A 471 -0.54 5.65 22.48
N ILE A 472 0.76 5.68 22.18
CA ILE A 472 1.50 6.89 21.83
C ILE A 472 1.71 6.92 20.31
N GLY A 473 1.31 8.01 19.65
CA GLY A 473 1.56 8.20 18.23
C GLY A 473 3.05 8.33 17.92
N PHE A 474 3.50 7.85 16.76
CA PHE A 474 4.88 7.98 16.32
C PHE A 474 4.96 8.19 14.80
N PHE A 475 6.05 8.78 14.33
CA PHE A 475 6.29 9.03 12.91
C PHE A 475 7.80 9.12 12.59
N GLY A 476 8.16 9.05 11.31
CA GLY A 476 9.54 9.26 10.86
C GLY A 476 10.48 8.06 11.00
N ALA A 477 9.99 6.93 11.52
CA ALA A 477 10.63 5.63 11.42
C ALA A 477 9.57 4.52 11.35
N GLY A 478 9.96 3.34 10.88
CA GLY A 478 9.03 2.24 10.69
C GLY A 478 9.72 0.89 10.48
N ARG A 479 8.90 -0.14 10.22
CA ARG A 479 9.34 -1.52 9.93
C ARG A 479 9.92 -1.69 8.53
N ASP A 480 9.61 -0.74 7.67
CA ASP A 480 9.97 -0.64 6.26
C ASP A 480 9.86 0.85 5.84
N LEU A 481 10.26 1.16 4.61
CA LEU A 481 10.24 2.52 4.06
C LEU A 481 8.81 3.08 3.92
N GLN A 482 7.79 2.26 3.68
CA GLN A 482 6.40 2.74 3.61
C GLN A 482 5.94 3.21 5.00
N ALA A 483 6.19 2.41 6.04
CA ALA A 483 5.86 2.74 7.42
C ALA A 483 6.61 4.01 7.89
N ALA A 484 7.90 4.14 7.57
CA ALA A 484 8.68 5.32 7.94
C ALA A 484 8.19 6.61 7.24
N ARG A 485 7.83 6.50 5.94
CA ARG A 485 7.37 7.61 5.10
C ARG A 485 5.91 8.03 5.31
N SER A 486 5.06 7.18 5.89
CA SER A 486 3.61 7.43 6.01
C SER A 486 3.24 8.63 6.89
N GLY A 487 4.13 9.04 7.80
CA GLY A 487 3.85 10.08 8.80
C GLY A 487 2.79 9.65 9.83
N LEU A 488 2.35 10.60 10.65
CA LEU A 488 1.23 10.43 11.60
C LEU A 488 0.14 11.43 11.28
N MET A 489 -1.08 10.94 11.03
CA MET A 489 -2.27 11.78 10.90
C MET A 489 -3.07 11.76 12.20
N LEU A 490 -3.40 12.95 12.71
CA LEU A 490 -4.28 13.20 13.85
C LEU A 490 -5.52 13.96 13.36
N ASP A 491 -6.66 13.75 14.02
CA ASP A 491 -7.86 14.58 13.87
C ASP A 491 -8.15 15.27 15.20
N VAL A 492 -8.11 16.61 15.20
CA VAL A 492 -8.13 17.43 16.40
C VAL A 492 -9.09 18.59 16.16
N LYS A 493 -10.22 18.63 16.89
CA LYS A 493 -11.31 19.61 16.67
C LYS A 493 -11.78 19.67 15.21
N GLY A 494 -11.84 18.51 14.52
CA GLY A 494 -12.20 18.42 13.10
C GLY A 494 -11.16 18.98 12.14
N ARG A 495 -9.94 19.27 12.62
CA ARG A 495 -8.78 19.68 11.81
C ARG A 495 -7.88 18.46 11.60
N LYS A 496 -7.61 18.12 10.35
CA LYS A 496 -6.64 17.06 10.02
C LYS A 496 -5.21 17.59 10.11
N ILE A 497 -4.38 16.95 10.93
CA ILE A 497 -3.00 17.36 11.21
C ILE A 497 -2.09 16.21 10.81
N VAL A 498 -1.12 16.46 9.92
CA VAL A 498 -0.13 15.46 9.53
C VAL A 498 1.27 15.89 9.99
N LEU A 499 1.89 15.02 10.78
CA LEU A 499 3.27 15.14 11.22
C LEU A 499 4.15 14.25 10.33
N LEU A 500 5.19 14.84 9.75
CA LEU A 500 6.17 14.14 8.91
C LEU A 500 7.54 14.25 9.58
N GLY A 501 8.34 13.18 9.56
CA GLY A 501 9.62 13.13 10.27
C GLY A 501 10.74 12.70 9.33
N TYR A 502 11.87 13.41 9.35
CA TYR A 502 13.01 13.12 8.47
C TYR A 502 14.35 13.36 9.18
N ASN A 503 15.32 12.48 8.92
CA ASN A 503 16.66 12.51 9.52
C ASN A 503 17.75 12.74 8.48
N GLU A 504 18.65 13.68 8.73
CA GLU A 504 19.82 13.95 7.90
C GLU A 504 20.99 12.98 8.12
N PHE A 505 21.09 12.35 9.29
CA PHE A 505 22.28 11.63 9.72
C PHE A 505 22.28 10.13 9.42
N ARG A 506 23.46 9.58 9.08
CA ARG A 506 23.70 8.14 8.86
C ARG A 506 22.76 7.49 7.83
N LYS A 507 22.31 8.24 6.81
CA LYS A 507 21.27 7.84 5.85
C LYS A 507 21.44 6.40 5.34
N GLU A 508 22.61 6.03 4.83
CA GLU A 508 22.85 4.71 4.24
C GLU A 508 22.68 3.54 5.23
N ASP A 509 23.30 3.63 6.40
CA ASP A 509 23.21 2.60 7.44
C ASP A 509 21.81 2.55 8.08
N TYR A 510 21.20 3.70 8.35
CA TYR A 510 20.06 3.83 9.27
C TYR A 510 18.69 4.07 8.59
N GLN A 511 18.65 4.37 7.29
CA GLN A 511 17.37 4.53 6.60
C GLN A 511 16.55 3.23 6.60
N ALA A 512 15.24 3.38 6.69
CA ALA A 512 14.32 2.33 6.32
C ALA A 512 14.51 1.96 4.84
N THR A 513 14.35 0.69 4.52
CA THR A 513 14.26 0.21 3.13
C THR A 513 12.95 -0.54 2.95
N GLU A 514 12.62 -0.90 1.71
CA GLU A 514 11.45 -1.72 1.34
C GLU A 514 11.27 -2.97 2.23
N ASN A 515 12.38 -3.52 2.76
CA ASN A 515 12.41 -4.75 3.55
C ASN A 515 13.24 -4.64 4.85
N ARG A 516 13.49 -3.42 5.36
CA ARG A 516 14.29 -3.19 6.60
C ARG A 516 13.75 -2.02 7.41
N ALA A 517 13.61 -2.23 8.71
CA ALA A 517 13.25 -1.17 9.65
C ALA A 517 14.35 -0.10 9.77
N GLY A 518 13.93 1.15 9.89
CA GLY A 518 14.83 2.29 10.05
C GLY A 518 14.11 3.63 10.09
N ASN A 519 14.87 4.72 10.07
CA ASN A 519 14.34 6.08 10.00
C ASN A 519 14.04 6.52 8.56
N MET A 520 13.24 7.56 8.40
CA MET A 520 12.98 8.19 7.11
C MET A 520 14.13 9.16 6.76
N PRO A 521 14.90 8.91 5.69
CA PRO A 521 16.04 9.76 5.35
C PRO A 521 15.58 11.11 4.77
N LEU A 522 16.29 12.18 5.13
CA LEU A 522 16.03 13.51 4.60
C LEU A 522 16.41 13.61 3.12
N ASN A 523 15.40 13.56 2.26
CA ASN A 523 15.45 13.89 0.84
C ASN A 523 14.46 15.02 0.57
N SER A 524 14.96 16.20 0.18
CA SER A 524 14.16 17.43 0.05
C SER A 524 12.96 17.29 -0.89
N ASP A 525 13.09 16.50 -1.95
CA ASP A 525 12.04 16.33 -2.95
C ASP A 525 10.97 15.32 -2.49
N TRP A 526 11.37 14.28 -1.73
CA TRP A 526 10.40 13.40 -1.03
C TRP A 526 9.62 14.16 0.05
N VAL A 527 10.26 15.06 0.80
CA VAL A 527 9.55 15.95 1.75
C VAL A 527 8.50 16.80 1.02
N ILE A 528 8.82 17.32 -0.18
CA ILE A 528 7.87 18.08 -1.02
C ILE A 528 6.73 17.20 -1.53
N GLU A 529 7.00 15.96 -1.98
CA GLU A 529 5.99 14.97 -2.37
C GLU A 529 5.04 14.65 -1.20
N ASP A 530 5.58 14.41 -0.02
CA ASP A 530 4.83 13.98 1.17
C ASP A 530 3.98 15.12 1.75
N ILE A 531 4.51 16.35 1.77
CA ILE A 531 3.74 17.55 2.13
C ILE A 531 2.56 17.74 1.17
N ARG A 532 2.80 17.61 -0.15
CA ARG A 532 1.74 17.73 -1.16
C ARG A 532 0.71 16.61 -1.00
N TYR A 533 1.14 15.37 -0.82
CA TYR A 533 0.26 14.23 -0.56
C TYR A 533 -0.60 14.46 0.69
N ALA A 534 -0.02 14.91 1.79
CA ALA A 534 -0.76 15.25 3.01
C ALA A 534 -1.78 16.37 2.77
N LYS A 535 -1.39 17.49 2.15
CA LYS A 535 -2.30 18.61 1.87
C LYS A 535 -3.41 18.25 0.87
N GLN A 536 -3.12 17.43 -0.15
CA GLN A 536 -4.01 17.22 -1.31
C GLN A 536 -4.80 15.91 -1.22
N ALA A 537 -4.16 14.78 -0.91
CA ALA A 537 -4.82 13.48 -0.86
C ALA A 537 -5.40 13.16 0.53
N CYS A 538 -4.68 13.46 1.62
CA CYS A 538 -5.22 13.27 2.97
C CYS A 538 -6.22 14.37 3.38
N ASN A 539 -6.28 15.49 2.63
CA ASN A 539 -6.98 16.73 2.97
C ASN A 539 -6.54 17.28 4.34
N ALA A 540 -5.22 17.27 4.61
CA ALA A 540 -4.66 17.78 5.85
C ALA A 540 -4.80 19.30 5.90
N ASP A 541 -5.43 19.82 6.95
CA ASP A 541 -5.49 21.24 7.24
C ASP A 541 -4.11 21.78 7.64
N VAL A 542 -3.42 21.01 8.49
CA VAL A 542 -2.08 21.32 9.02
C VAL A 542 -1.11 20.24 8.58
N VAL A 543 0.06 20.64 8.08
CA VAL A 543 1.17 19.71 7.77
C VAL A 543 2.46 20.29 8.32
N ILE A 544 3.13 19.53 9.18
CA ILE A 544 4.36 19.96 9.85
C ILE A 544 5.44 18.89 9.66
N PRO A 545 6.43 19.11 8.77
CA PRO A 545 7.72 18.44 8.87
C PRO A 545 8.45 18.82 10.16
N PHE A 546 8.84 17.82 10.94
CA PHE A 546 9.80 17.89 12.04
C PHE A 546 11.10 17.21 11.56
N ILE A 547 12.18 17.97 11.45
CA ILE A 547 13.44 17.54 10.85
C ILE A 547 14.55 17.44 11.90
N HIS A 548 15.35 16.37 11.83
CA HIS A 548 16.57 16.19 12.61
C HIS A 548 17.79 16.39 11.68
N TRP A 549 18.47 17.54 11.80
CA TRP A 549 19.37 18.08 10.76
C TRP A 549 20.38 19.13 11.27
N GLY A 550 21.27 19.60 10.38
CA GLY A 550 22.29 20.59 10.73
C GLY A 550 23.44 19.96 11.54
N LEU A 551 24.33 20.77 12.10
CA LEU A 551 25.51 20.25 12.82
C LEU A 551 25.33 20.35 14.34
N GLU A 552 25.71 19.28 15.06
CA GLU A 552 25.84 19.29 16.54
C GLU A 552 26.56 20.56 17.02
N MET A 553 26.04 21.19 18.08
CA MET A 553 26.59 22.39 18.74
C MET A 553 26.67 23.67 17.89
N ASN A 554 26.16 23.70 16.66
CA ASN A 554 26.14 24.92 15.84
C ASN A 554 24.90 25.78 16.14
N PRO A 555 25.03 27.01 16.67
CA PRO A 555 23.88 27.90 16.96
C PRO A 555 23.30 28.59 15.72
N LEU A 556 23.89 28.42 14.53
CA LEU A 556 23.44 29.06 13.29
C LEU A 556 23.02 28.03 12.22
N PRO A 557 21.80 28.12 11.66
CA PRO A 557 21.36 27.24 10.58
C PRO A 557 21.99 27.65 9.24
N THR A 558 22.24 26.66 8.38
CA THR A 558 22.89 26.85 7.08
C THR A 558 21.95 27.48 6.05
N ASP A 559 22.52 28.12 5.02
CA ASP A 559 21.74 28.64 3.89
C ASP A 559 20.98 27.52 3.14
N GLU A 560 21.47 26.28 3.21
CA GLU A 560 20.74 25.13 2.67
C GLU A 560 19.50 24.79 3.51
N GLN A 561 19.60 24.70 4.85
CA GLN A 561 18.43 24.52 5.73
C GLN A 561 17.41 25.66 5.49
N ARG A 562 17.90 26.91 5.40
CA ARG A 562 17.08 28.10 5.10
C ARG A 562 16.41 28.05 3.72
N THR A 563 17.03 27.39 2.74
CA THR A 563 16.49 27.25 1.37
C THR A 563 15.50 26.10 1.28
N GLN A 564 15.83 24.93 1.83
CA GLN A 564 14.96 23.76 1.83
C GLN A 564 13.65 24.03 2.62
N ALA A 565 13.73 24.65 3.80
CA ALA A 565 12.53 24.99 4.57
C ALA A 565 11.54 25.88 3.81
N LYS A 566 12.03 26.86 3.04
CA LYS A 566 11.19 27.75 2.23
C LYS A 566 10.51 26.97 1.09
N ARG A 567 11.21 26.03 0.44
CA ARG A 567 10.62 25.09 -0.54
C ARG A 567 9.50 24.24 0.07
N TRP A 568 9.61 23.85 1.35
CA TRP A 568 8.59 23.05 2.04
C TRP A 568 7.36 23.87 2.44
N ILE A 569 7.56 25.12 2.89
CA ILE A 569 6.47 26.09 3.09
C ILE A 569 5.73 26.35 1.76
N ASP A 570 6.48 26.54 0.65
CA ASP A 570 5.93 26.69 -0.70
C ASP A 570 5.20 25.42 -1.19
N ALA A 571 5.65 24.23 -0.79
CA ALA A 571 4.98 22.96 -1.10
C ALA A 571 3.67 22.76 -0.34
N GLY A 572 3.47 23.49 0.77
CA GLY A 572 2.23 23.50 1.54
C GLY A 572 2.36 23.30 3.04
N ALA A 573 3.57 23.18 3.60
CA ALA A 573 3.78 23.02 5.04
C ALA A 573 3.29 24.25 5.81
N THR A 574 2.63 24.00 6.95
CA THR A 574 2.05 25.02 7.84
C THR A 574 3.12 25.67 8.74
N ALA A 575 4.12 24.89 9.12
CA ALA A 575 5.35 25.30 9.79
C ALA A 575 6.46 24.30 9.43
N VAL A 576 7.72 24.66 9.69
CA VAL A 576 8.84 23.70 9.71
C VAL A 576 9.44 23.74 11.11
N ILE A 577 9.58 22.56 11.72
CA ILE A 577 10.19 22.40 13.06
C ILE A 577 11.49 21.60 12.93
N GLY A 578 12.50 21.97 13.71
CA GLY A 578 13.82 21.35 13.68
C GLY A 578 14.33 20.95 15.06
N GLY A 579 15.15 19.90 15.10
CA GLY A 579 15.97 19.44 16.22
C GLY A 579 17.30 18.86 15.70
N HIS A 580 18.06 18.17 16.56
CA HIS A 580 19.45 17.67 16.38
C HIS A 580 20.61 18.53 16.92
N PRO A 581 20.75 19.84 16.64
CA PRO A 581 21.97 20.58 17.03
C PRO A 581 22.25 20.67 18.54
N HIS A 582 21.40 20.13 19.41
CA HIS A 582 21.41 20.18 20.88
C HIS A 582 21.36 21.60 21.50
N VAL A 583 21.54 22.65 20.70
CA VAL A 583 21.31 24.06 21.01
C VAL A 583 20.16 24.63 20.17
N THR A 584 19.49 25.66 20.67
CA THR A 584 18.46 26.41 19.92
C THR A 584 19.06 27.17 18.73
N GLN A 585 18.35 27.21 17.61
CA GLN A 585 18.72 28.01 16.43
C GLN A 585 17.59 29.03 16.10
N THR A 586 17.88 30.03 15.27
CA THR A 586 16.92 31.12 14.94
C THR A 586 15.55 30.62 14.45
N ILE A 587 14.52 31.44 14.59
CA ILE A 587 13.23 31.25 13.92
C ILE A 587 13.09 32.27 12.78
N ASP A 588 12.93 31.79 11.55
CA ASP A 588 12.54 32.64 10.42
C ASP A 588 11.01 32.66 10.31
N SER A 589 10.45 33.77 9.82
CA SER A 589 9.09 33.78 9.26
C SER A 589 9.17 33.83 7.73
N TYR A 590 8.51 32.91 7.06
CA TYR A 590 8.36 32.94 5.60
C TYR A 590 6.88 32.77 5.25
N ARG A 591 6.33 33.71 4.47
CA ARG A 591 4.89 33.73 4.12
C ARG A 591 3.95 33.65 5.34
N GLY A 592 4.33 34.29 6.45
CA GLY A 592 3.56 34.27 7.71
C GLY A 592 3.63 32.96 8.50
N ARG A 593 4.48 32.01 8.09
CA ARG A 593 4.64 30.70 8.73
C ARG A 593 6.03 30.58 9.38
N PRO A 594 6.14 30.01 10.59
CA PRO A 594 7.42 29.84 11.25
C PRO A 594 8.24 28.71 10.64
N ILE A 595 9.54 28.94 10.60
CA ILE A 595 10.59 27.96 10.33
C ILE A 595 11.53 27.99 11.54
N VAL A 596 11.42 26.98 12.39
CA VAL A 596 12.33 26.76 13.54
C VAL A 596 13.43 25.81 13.07
N TYR A 597 14.70 26.23 13.11
CA TYR A 597 15.77 25.34 12.65
C TYR A 597 16.28 24.37 13.73
N SER A 598 16.18 24.73 15.01
CA SER A 598 16.43 23.81 16.14
C SER A 598 15.73 24.30 17.42
N LEU A 599 15.04 23.37 18.09
CA LEU A 599 14.50 23.55 19.45
C LEU A 599 15.53 23.27 20.56
N GLY A 600 16.70 22.71 20.23
CA GLY A 600 17.67 22.22 21.22
C GLY A 600 17.19 21.00 22.01
N ASN A 601 17.67 20.84 23.24
CA ASN A 601 17.32 19.74 24.13
C ASN A 601 16.03 20.02 24.93
N PHE A 602 15.30 18.97 25.31
CA PHE A 602 14.18 19.07 26.28
C PHE A 602 14.32 18.10 27.46
N VAL A 603 14.95 16.93 27.28
CA VAL A 603 15.37 16.05 28.39
C VAL A 603 16.74 15.48 28.04
N PHE A 604 17.81 15.97 28.65
CA PHE A 604 19.18 15.63 28.26
C PHE A 604 20.20 15.99 29.34
N ASP A 605 21.18 15.12 29.62
CA ASP A 605 22.23 15.35 30.65
C ASP A 605 23.67 15.08 30.15
N TYR A 606 23.84 14.65 28.90
CA TYR A 606 25.02 13.86 28.51
C TYR A 606 26.32 14.65 28.33
N TYR A 607 26.28 15.86 27.77
CA TYR A 607 27.48 16.60 27.38
C TYR A 607 28.06 17.42 28.57
N PRO A 608 29.30 17.16 29.01
CA PRO A 608 29.90 17.92 30.10
C PRO A 608 30.46 19.27 29.62
N VAL A 609 29.97 20.36 30.22
CA VAL A 609 30.51 21.74 30.19
C VAL A 609 30.30 22.55 28.89
N ASP A 610 29.06 22.96 28.65
CA ASP A 610 28.71 24.27 28.04
C ASP A 610 27.32 24.68 28.57
N PRO A 611 27.01 25.97 28.87
CA PRO A 611 25.67 26.35 29.31
C PRO A 611 24.57 26.18 28.24
N ALA A 612 24.85 26.33 26.94
CA ALA A 612 23.82 26.47 25.90
C ALA A 612 22.94 25.22 25.72
N ILE A 613 23.52 24.04 25.88
CA ILE A 613 22.85 22.71 25.79
C ILE A 613 21.89 22.41 26.94
N TRP A 614 21.99 23.13 28.06
CA TRP A 614 21.06 23.03 29.18
C TRP A 614 19.81 23.88 28.97
N TYR A 615 19.67 24.55 27.82
CA TYR A 615 18.48 25.28 27.41
C TYR A 615 17.94 24.74 26.09
N GLY A 616 16.62 24.68 26.00
CA GLY A 616 15.88 24.47 24.76
C GLY A 616 14.61 25.31 24.73
N TRP A 617 13.85 25.15 23.65
CA TRP A 617 12.52 25.74 23.51
C TRP A 617 11.45 24.68 23.45
N ALA A 618 10.36 24.91 24.18
CA ALA A 618 9.06 24.42 23.78
C ALA A 618 8.40 25.52 22.92
N ILE A 619 8.07 25.24 21.66
CA ILE A 619 7.33 26.19 20.81
C ILE A 619 5.86 25.77 20.74
N ARG A 620 4.96 26.69 21.11
CA ARG A 620 3.53 26.55 20.87
C ARG A 620 3.17 27.24 19.56
N LEU A 621 2.55 26.50 18.65
CA LEU A 621 1.91 27.02 17.44
C LEU A 621 0.40 27.12 17.66
N THR A 622 -0.18 28.26 17.36
CA THR A 622 -1.64 28.47 17.37
C THR A 622 -2.15 28.50 15.94
N ILE A 623 -2.85 27.45 15.54
CA ILE A 623 -3.50 27.32 14.24
C ILE A 623 -4.88 28.00 14.32
N PRO A 624 -5.17 29.01 13.47
CA PRO A 624 -6.45 29.71 13.52
C PRO A 624 -7.63 28.85 12.98
N PRO A 625 -8.88 29.26 13.30
CA PRO A 625 -10.09 28.71 12.69
C PRO A 625 -10.06 28.69 11.16
N ALA A 626 -10.70 27.69 10.55
CA ALA A 626 -10.89 27.69 9.10
C ALA A 626 -11.97 28.68 8.69
N GLY A 627 -11.62 29.64 7.85
CA GLY A 627 -12.52 30.70 7.36
C GLY A 627 -12.04 32.10 7.71
N GLU A 628 -11.20 32.25 8.73
CA GLU A 628 -10.58 33.54 9.09
C GLU A 628 -9.37 33.88 8.20
N THR A 629 -9.61 34.01 6.90
CA THR A 629 -8.77 34.88 6.07
C THR A 629 -9.00 36.31 6.53
N GLN A 630 -8.06 36.90 7.26
CA GLN A 630 -8.15 38.30 7.69
C GLN A 630 -8.37 39.20 6.46
N GLN A 631 -9.54 39.82 6.37
CA GLN A 631 -10.02 40.53 5.17
C GLN A 631 -9.28 41.85 4.84
N THR A 632 -8.10 42.07 5.43
CA THR A 632 -7.46 43.38 5.57
C THR A 632 -5.93 43.37 5.45
N ARG A 633 -5.35 42.66 4.46
CA ARG A 633 -4.09 43.05 3.77
C ARG A 633 -3.78 42.15 2.56
N SER A 634 -3.27 42.75 1.49
CA SER A 634 -3.12 42.12 0.17
C SER A 634 -1.85 41.25 0.01
N THR A 635 -1.78 40.14 0.74
CA THR A 635 -0.95 38.95 0.42
C THR A 635 -1.52 37.75 1.18
N ASP A 636 -2.41 36.97 0.55
CA ASP A 636 -3.20 35.93 1.23
C ASP A 636 -2.41 34.68 1.64
N HIS A 637 -1.69 34.79 2.75
CA HIS A 637 -1.09 33.68 3.46
C HIS A 637 -1.54 33.71 4.92
N LEU A 638 -2.24 32.66 5.36
CA LEU A 638 -2.63 32.46 6.76
C LEU A 638 -1.38 32.51 7.63
N SER A 639 -1.27 33.56 8.45
CA SER A 639 -0.30 33.65 9.52
C SER A 639 -0.61 32.58 10.58
N ILE A 640 0.42 31.88 11.01
CA ILE A 640 0.37 31.06 12.21
C ILE A 640 0.96 31.91 13.33
N ASP A 641 0.29 32.00 14.48
CA ASP A 641 0.87 32.64 15.65
C ASP A 641 1.73 31.61 16.40
N TRP A 642 2.85 32.03 16.98
CA TRP A 642 3.70 31.16 17.78
C TRP A 642 4.34 31.88 18.96
N GLU A 643 4.64 31.13 20.02
CA GLU A 643 5.43 31.57 21.17
C GLU A 643 6.46 30.51 21.54
N THR A 644 7.64 30.95 21.96
CA THR A 644 8.73 30.10 22.47
C THR A 644 8.83 30.24 23.98
N ILE A 645 8.67 29.14 24.70
CA ILE A 645 8.92 29.04 26.13
C ILE A 645 10.29 28.42 26.34
N THR A 646 11.20 29.18 26.96
CA THR A 646 12.54 28.68 27.34
C THR A 646 12.40 27.63 28.43
N VAL A 647 13.06 26.50 28.23
CA VAL A 647 13.11 25.37 29.17
C VAL A 647 14.56 25.13 29.51
N ALA A 648 14.89 25.17 30.80
CA ALA A 648 16.19 24.81 31.31
C ALA A 648 16.17 23.36 31.83
N MET A 649 17.30 22.65 31.77
CA MET A 649 17.46 21.32 32.36
C MET A 649 18.34 21.40 33.61
N ASP A 650 17.93 20.73 34.68
CA ASP A 650 18.76 20.60 35.88
C ASP A 650 19.93 19.60 35.66
N PRO A 651 20.91 19.49 36.58
CA PRO A 651 22.04 18.56 36.41
C PRO A 651 21.68 17.06 36.48
N GLN A 652 20.41 16.68 36.40
CA GLN A 652 19.93 15.32 36.13
C GLN A 652 19.23 15.22 34.77
N GLY A 653 19.34 16.26 33.93
CA GLY A 653 18.70 16.40 32.63
C GLY A 653 17.20 16.66 32.68
N LEU A 654 16.64 17.00 33.84
CA LEU A 654 15.19 17.14 34.01
C LEU A 654 14.74 18.58 33.73
N PRO A 655 13.82 18.79 32.77
CA PRO A 655 13.41 20.13 32.36
C PRO A 655 12.57 20.87 33.40
N TYR A 656 12.66 22.18 33.37
CA TYR A 656 11.74 23.14 33.99
C TYR A 656 11.60 24.38 33.10
N PRO A 657 10.42 25.00 33.02
CA PRO A 657 10.27 26.28 32.33
C PRO A 657 11.07 27.36 33.07
N VAL A 658 11.73 28.25 32.33
CA VAL A 658 12.34 29.47 32.87
C VAL A 658 11.26 30.55 32.92
N ASP A 659 11.12 31.25 34.05
CA ASP A 659 10.24 32.42 34.13
C ASP A 659 10.91 33.58 33.37
N PRO A 660 10.25 34.23 32.39
CA PRO A 660 10.83 35.37 31.67
C PRO A 660 11.04 36.64 32.53
N ASN A 661 10.76 36.57 33.83
CA ASN A 661 11.01 37.62 34.83
C ASN A 661 12.16 37.29 35.81
N GLU A 662 12.81 36.12 35.70
CA GLU A 662 14.01 35.71 36.46
C GLU A 662 15.32 35.97 35.69
#